data_AF-A0A940XM23-F1
#
_entry.id   AF-A0A940XM23-F1
#
_cell.length_a   1.000
_cell.length_b   1.000
_cell.length_c   1.000
_cell.angle_alpha   90.00
_cell.angle_beta   90.00
_cell.angle_gamma   90.00
#
_symmetry.space_group_name_H-M   'P 1'
#
loop_
_entity.id
_entity.type
_entity.pdbx_description
1 polymer ?
#
loop_
_entity_poly.entity_id
_entity_poly.type
_entity_poly.pdbx_seq_one_letter_code
_entity_poly.pdbx_strand_id
1 'polypeptide(L)'
;MASHPEAEALLARSHRLGSDPRVTNYAGGNTSAKGTATDPVTGGDVELMWVKGSGGDLGTLTGDGLAVLRLDRLRALRDVYPGVGREDEMAGAFDYCRHGPGGAAPSIDTAMHALVDAAHVDHLHPDSGIALACAADGERLTAECFGETVVWVPWRRPGFQLGLDIAAVKAAHPRAVGCVLGGHGITAWGDTSEECERNSLHIVRTAERFLAERGRPDPFGGRLDGHGPLPEAERRARAAALAPYVRALASRDTPQVGHFSDDDVVLDFLAREEHPRLAALGTSCPDHFLRTKVRPLVLDLPPAAPLDEAVARLGTLHAAYREEYAAYYARHAGPGSPAMRGADPAIVLVPGVGMFSFGRDKQTARVAGEFYVNAVNVMRGAESVSTYTPIAEEEKFRIEYWALEEAKLRRMPAPRPLATRIALVTGAGSGIGRAIAHRLSAEGASVVVADRDGERAAAVAGELGGPDRAVAVTVDVTREEEVRAALDAAVLAFGGVDLVVNNAGLSLSRPLLETSTDDWDRQHAVMARGSFLVSREAARVMTAQGLGGDIVYVVSKNAVFAGPSNIAYSAAKADQAHQVRLLAAELGAHGIRVNGVNPDGVVRGSGIFAGGWGAERAAVYGVPEERLGEFYAQRTLLKREVLPEHVANAVFALTGGDLSHTTGLLVPVDAGVAAAFLR
;
A
#
# COMPACT_ATOMS: atom_id res chain seq x y z
N MET A 1 0.24 -11.11 -31.62
CA MET A 1 0.72 -12.50 -31.81
C MET A 1 -0.27 -13.40 -31.10
N ALA A 2 -0.72 -14.48 -31.73
CA ALA A 2 -1.50 -15.49 -31.01
C ALA A 2 -0.64 -16.03 -29.86
N SER A 3 -1.20 -16.11 -28.66
CA SER A 3 -0.50 -16.70 -27.51
C SER A 3 -0.25 -18.18 -27.75
N HIS A 4 0.93 -18.66 -27.38
CA HIS A 4 1.27 -20.08 -27.47
C HIS A 4 0.35 -20.90 -26.54
N PRO A 5 -0.17 -22.08 -26.94
CA PRO A 5 -1.11 -22.85 -26.12
C PRO A 5 -0.61 -23.12 -24.68
N GLU A 6 0.67 -23.48 -24.53
CA GLU A 6 1.28 -23.69 -23.21
C GLU A 6 1.33 -22.42 -22.34
N ALA A 7 1.50 -21.24 -22.96
CA ALA A 7 1.47 -19.97 -22.24
C ALA A 7 0.05 -19.60 -21.80
N GLU A 8 -0.97 -19.92 -22.59
CA GLU A 8 -2.38 -19.72 -22.21
C GLU A 8 -2.76 -20.65 -21.04
N ALA A 9 -2.40 -21.93 -21.12
CA ALA A 9 -2.63 -22.90 -20.05
C ALA A 9 -1.90 -22.53 -18.76
N LEU A 10 -0.69 -21.98 -18.86
CA LEU A 10 0.08 -21.43 -17.74
C LEU A 10 -0.65 -20.25 -17.09
N LEU A 11 -1.11 -19.28 -17.87
CA LEU A 11 -1.81 -18.10 -17.35
C LEU A 11 -3.10 -18.51 -16.62
N ALA A 12 -3.89 -19.40 -17.21
CA ALA A 12 -5.12 -19.90 -16.59
C ALA A 12 -4.85 -20.65 -15.27
N ARG A 13 -3.81 -21.49 -15.22
CA ARG A 13 -3.37 -22.15 -13.98
C ARG A 13 -2.90 -21.13 -12.93
N SER A 14 -2.12 -20.14 -13.35
CA SER A 14 -1.59 -19.10 -12.47
C SER A 14 -2.71 -18.28 -11.83
N HIS A 15 -3.75 -17.91 -12.59
CA HIS A 15 -4.92 -17.20 -12.06
C HIS A 15 -5.66 -18.03 -11.01
N ARG A 16 -5.88 -19.33 -11.27
CA ARG A 16 -6.54 -20.22 -10.31
C ARG A 16 -5.73 -20.35 -9.02
N LEU A 17 -4.45 -20.71 -9.12
CA LEU A 17 -3.56 -20.84 -7.96
C LEU A 17 -3.41 -19.52 -7.19
N GLY A 18 -3.23 -18.40 -7.89
CA GLY A 18 -3.03 -17.07 -7.30
C GLY A 18 -4.29 -16.40 -6.76
N SER A 19 -5.48 -16.95 -7.04
CA SER A 19 -6.75 -16.45 -6.48
C SER A 19 -7.06 -16.95 -5.08
N ASP A 20 -6.32 -17.94 -4.58
CA ASP A 20 -6.45 -18.47 -3.22
C ASP A 20 -5.18 -18.16 -2.41
N PRO A 21 -5.24 -17.18 -1.47
CA PRO A 21 -4.10 -16.81 -0.64
C PRO A 21 -3.54 -17.94 0.24
N ARG A 22 -4.29 -19.04 0.43
CA ARG A 22 -3.79 -20.23 1.15
C ARG A 22 -2.80 -21.03 0.33
N VAL A 23 -2.83 -20.87 -1.00
CA VAL A 23 -1.96 -21.58 -1.95
C VAL A 23 -0.66 -20.82 -2.18
N THR A 24 -0.72 -19.48 -2.26
CA THR A 24 0.45 -18.63 -2.47
C THR A 24 0.19 -17.20 -2.00
N ASN A 25 1.25 -16.51 -1.58
CA ASN A 25 1.19 -15.13 -1.11
C ASN A 25 1.10 -14.13 -2.29
N TYR A 26 0.63 -12.91 -2.01
CA TYR A 26 0.59 -11.82 -3.00
C TYR A 26 1.97 -11.51 -3.59
N ALA A 27 2.05 -11.43 -4.92
CA ALA A 27 3.30 -11.25 -5.67
C ALA A 27 4.39 -12.31 -5.40
N GLY A 28 4.09 -13.36 -4.63
CA GLY A 28 4.94 -14.52 -4.35
C GLY A 28 4.62 -15.70 -5.28
N GLY A 29 5.45 -16.74 -5.18
CA GLY A 29 5.43 -17.93 -6.02
C GLY A 29 5.86 -17.67 -7.47
N ASN A 30 6.12 -18.72 -8.24
CA ASN A 30 6.41 -18.68 -9.67
C ASN A 30 5.79 -19.91 -10.34
N THR A 31 5.27 -19.74 -11.55
CA THR A 31 4.74 -20.84 -12.36
C THR A 31 5.42 -20.82 -13.72
N SER A 32 5.63 -22.00 -14.32
CA SER A 32 6.19 -22.11 -15.67
C SER A 32 5.55 -23.19 -16.52
N ALA A 33 5.70 -23.03 -17.83
CA ALA A 33 5.41 -24.03 -18.85
C ALA A 33 6.55 -24.05 -19.88
N LYS A 34 6.87 -25.23 -20.40
CA LYS A 34 7.84 -25.46 -21.46
C LYS A 34 7.11 -26.00 -22.68
N GLY A 35 7.54 -25.59 -23.87
CA GLY A 35 6.95 -26.05 -25.11
C GLY A 35 7.76 -25.64 -26.34
N THR A 36 7.45 -26.27 -27.47
CA THR A 36 8.12 -26.04 -28.74
C THR A 36 7.42 -24.94 -29.53
N ALA A 37 8.17 -23.91 -29.92
CA ALA A 37 7.71 -22.86 -30.82
C ALA A 37 8.62 -22.75 -32.05
N THR A 38 8.17 -22.03 -33.08
CA THR A 38 9.01 -21.73 -34.24
C THR A 38 9.92 -20.53 -33.93
N ASP A 39 11.24 -20.70 -34.09
CA ASP A 39 12.21 -19.62 -33.97
C ASP A 39 12.05 -18.66 -35.18
N PRO A 40 11.72 -17.37 -34.98
CA PRO A 40 11.48 -16.44 -36.08
C PRO A 40 12.75 -16.12 -36.89
N VAL A 41 13.94 -16.43 -36.37
CA VAL A 41 15.22 -16.19 -37.04
C VAL A 41 15.61 -17.38 -37.92
N THR A 42 15.42 -18.61 -37.42
CA THR A 42 15.86 -19.82 -38.13
C THR A 42 14.75 -20.53 -38.89
N GLY A 43 13.49 -20.28 -38.54
CA GLY A 43 12.32 -21.01 -39.05
C GLY A 43 12.20 -22.44 -38.53
N GLY A 44 13.11 -22.90 -37.68
CA GLY A 44 13.09 -24.23 -37.06
C GLY A 44 12.42 -24.24 -35.69
N ASP A 45 12.26 -25.44 -35.14
CA ASP A 45 11.72 -25.64 -33.80
C ASP A 45 12.72 -25.20 -32.72
N VAL A 46 12.22 -24.51 -31.71
CA VAL A 46 12.97 -24.11 -30.50
C VAL A 46 12.15 -24.42 -29.25
N GLU A 47 12.79 -25.02 -28.26
CA GLU A 47 12.18 -25.20 -26.94
C GLU A 47 12.26 -23.90 -26.15
N LEU A 48 11.08 -23.41 -25.76
CA LEU A 48 10.92 -22.22 -24.94
C LEU A 48 10.37 -22.58 -23.57
N MET A 49 10.73 -21.76 -22.59
CA MET A 49 10.08 -21.73 -21.28
C MET A 49 9.43 -20.37 -21.09
N TRP A 50 8.14 -20.39 -20.76
CA TRP A 50 7.42 -19.25 -20.23
C TRP A 50 7.36 -19.39 -18.71
N VAL A 51 7.82 -18.37 -17.99
CA VAL A 51 7.83 -18.36 -16.52
C VAL A 51 7.36 -17.00 -16.03
N LYS A 52 6.64 -16.95 -14.91
CA LYS A 52 6.33 -15.67 -14.25
C LYS A 52 7.62 -14.88 -14.02
N GLY A 53 7.66 -13.64 -14.53
CA GLY A 53 8.78 -12.75 -14.32
C GLY A 53 8.82 -12.12 -12.92
N SER A 54 9.87 -11.36 -12.68
CA SER A 54 10.06 -10.65 -11.41
C SER A 54 8.96 -9.61 -11.17
N GLY A 55 8.39 -9.61 -9.95
CA GLY A 55 7.41 -8.61 -9.48
C GLY A 55 5.96 -8.79 -9.93
N GLY A 56 5.64 -9.79 -10.77
CA GLY A 56 4.26 -10.11 -11.15
C GLY A 56 3.49 -10.87 -10.08
N ASP A 57 2.17 -10.67 -10.01
CA ASP A 57 1.24 -11.44 -9.19
C ASP A 57 0.60 -12.58 -10.01
N LEU A 58 0.48 -13.77 -9.42
CA LEU A 58 -0.06 -14.95 -10.12
C LEU A 58 -1.56 -14.79 -10.44
N GLY A 59 -2.34 -14.22 -9.52
CA GLY A 59 -3.79 -14.04 -9.67
C GLY A 59 -4.16 -13.08 -10.79
N THR A 60 -3.28 -12.12 -11.09
CA THR A 60 -3.49 -11.11 -12.15
C THR A 60 -2.47 -11.17 -13.28
N LEU A 61 -1.76 -12.30 -13.45
CA LEU A 61 -0.66 -12.42 -14.40
C LEU A 61 -1.13 -12.23 -15.85
N THR A 62 -0.39 -11.49 -16.66
CA THR A 62 -0.65 -11.35 -18.10
C THR A 62 0.54 -11.88 -18.90
N GLY A 63 0.39 -12.03 -20.22
CA GLY A 63 1.47 -12.46 -21.11
C GLY A 63 2.72 -11.57 -21.02
N ASP A 64 2.55 -10.26 -20.83
CA ASP A 64 3.66 -9.32 -20.66
C ASP A 64 4.42 -9.54 -19.34
N GLY A 65 3.75 -10.15 -18.35
CA GLY A 65 4.35 -10.55 -17.07
C GLY A 65 5.18 -11.84 -17.14
N LEU A 66 5.24 -12.52 -18.29
CA LEU A 66 6.03 -13.73 -18.48
C LEU A 66 7.43 -13.40 -19.03
N ALA A 67 8.47 -13.98 -18.44
CA ALA A 67 9.78 -14.07 -19.06
C ALA A 67 9.79 -15.27 -20.02
N VAL A 68 10.27 -15.06 -21.25
CA VAL A 68 10.36 -16.08 -22.30
C VAL A 68 11.83 -16.39 -22.57
N LEU A 69 12.24 -17.64 -22.34
CA LEU A 69 13.63 -18.07 -22.35
C LEU A 69 13.82 -19.29 -23.25
N ARG A 70 14.95 -19.32 -23.97
CA ARG A 70 15.42 -20.50 -24.70
C ARG A 70 15.94 -21.55 -23.72
N LEU A 71 15.30 -22.71 -23.70
CA LEU A 71 15.58 -23.75 -22.72
C LEU A 71 16.98 -24.37 -22.90
N ASP A 72 17.42 -24.52 -24.15
CA ASP A 72 18.76 -25.03 -24.50
C ASP A 72 19.86 -24.12 -23.92
N ARG A 73 19.73 -22.81 -24.08
CA ARG A 73 20.70 -21.83 -23.56
C ARG A 73 20.71 -21.79 -22.04
N LEU A 74 19.54 -21.79 -21.42
CA LEU A 74 19.43 -21.76 -19.97
C LEU A 74 20.04 -23.03 -19.35
N ARG A 75 19.76 -24.21 -19.91
CA ARG A 75 20.36 -25.47 -19.44
C ARG A 75 21.88 -25.52 -19.64
N ALA A 76 22.40 -24.89 -20.70
CA ALA A 76 23.85 -24.76 -20.93
C ALA A 76 24.56 -23.90 -19.87
N LEU A 77 23.83 -23.08 -19.10
CA LEU A 77 24.41 -22.33 -17.99
C LEU A 77 25.02 -23.22 -16.90
N ARG A 78 24.66 -24.52 -16.85
CA ARG A 78 25.28 -25.52 -15.98
C ARG A 78 26.80 -25.60 -16.19
N ASP A 79 27.25 -25.48 -17.43
CA ASP A 79 28.65 -25.68 -17.81
C ASP A 79 29.55 -24.49 -17.40
N VAL A 80 28.93 -23.35 -17.11
CA VAL A 80 29.63 -22.10 -16.75
C VAL A 80 29.27 -21.62 -15.34
N TYR A 81 28.46 -22.39 -14.60
CA TYR A 81 28.03 -22.02 -13.26
C TYR A 81 29.24 -21.97 -12.30
N PRO A 82 29.58 -20.82 -11.71
CA PRO A 82 30.80 -20.65 -10.93
C PRO A 82 30.70 -21.18 -9.48
N GLY A 83 29.54 -21.72 -9.08
CA GLY A 83 29.27 -22.20 -7.73
C GLY A 83 28.64 -21.15 -6.80
N VAL A 84 28.22 -21.60 -5.61
CA VAL A 84 27.40 -20.83 -4.64
C VAL A 84 28.03 -19.50 -4.25
N GLY A 85 29.35 -19.43 -4.14
CA GLY A 85 30.06 -18.19 -3.76
C GLY A 85 29.98 -17.06 -4.79
N ARG A 86 29.57 -17.36 -6.03
CA ARG A 86 29.43 -16.40 -7.15
C ARG A 86 28.05 -16.52 -7.81
N GLU A 87 27.06 -16.99 -7.06
CA GLU A 87 25.72 -17.31 -7.56
C GLU A 87 24.98 -16.08 -8.11
N ASP A 88 25.22 -14.90 -7.55
CA ASP A 88 24.61 -13.63 -8.00
C ASP A 88 24.96 -13.27 -9.46
N GLU A 89 26.05 -13.81 -10.02
CA GLU A 89 26.43 -13.62 -11.43
C GLU A 89 25.42 -14.27 -12.40
N MET A 90 24.73 -15.32 -11.96
CA MET A 90 23.82 -16.08 -12.81
C MET A 90 22.58 -15.29 -13.22
N ALA A 91 22.17 -14.31 -12.43
CA ALA A 91 20.99 -13.52 -12.75
C ALA A 91 21.20 -12.64 -13.99
N GLY A 92 22.41 -12.13 -14.22
CA GLY A 92 22.76 -11.45 -15.47
C GLY A 92 22.84 -12.42 -16.65
N ALA A 93 23.20 -13.69 -16.40
CA ALA A 93 23.27 -14.71 -17.45
C ALA A 93 21.90 -15.06 -18.05
N PHE A 94 20.80 -14.93 -17.29
CA PHE A 94 19.45 -15.19 -17.80
C PHE A 94 19.04 -14.24 -18.93
N ASP A 95 19.55 -13.01 -18.96
CA ASP A 95 19.25 -12.06 -20.05
C ASP A 95 19.76 -12.56 -21.41
N TYR A 96 20.87 -13.31 -21.43
CA TYR A 96 21.41 -13.93 -22.65
C TYR A 96 20.62 -15.18 -23.12
N CYS A 97 19.73 -15.67 -22.26
CA CYS A 97 18.85 -16.80 -22.55
C CYS A 97 17.48 -16.36 -23.07
N ARG A 98 17.17 -15.06 -23.10
CA ARG A 98 15.85 -14.55 -23.51
C ARG A 98 15.55 -14.82 -24.98
N HIS A 99 14.26 -15.01 -25.30
CA HIS A 99 13.76 -15.17 -26.65
C HIS A 99 12.81 -14.04 -27.04
N GLY A 100 13.23 -13.21 -28.01
CA GLY A 100 12.45 -12.08 -28.51
C GLY A 100 12.55 -10.80 -27.66
N PRO A 101 11.93 -9.69 -28.14
CA PRO A 101 12.01 -8.37 -27.50
C PRO A 101 11.06 -8.19 -26.30
N GLY A 102 10.20 -9.17 -26.00
CA GLY A 102 9.12 -9.07 -25.03
C GLY A 102 9.35 -9.85 -23.73
N GLY A 103 8.58 -9.49 -22.70
CA GLY A 103 8.50 -10.21 -21.43
C GLY A 103 9.15 -9.50 -20.25
N ALA A 104 8.59 -9.72 -19.06
CA ALA A 104 9.16 -9.32 -17.80
C ALA A 104 10.59 -9.86 -17.62
N ALA A 105 11.37 -9.24 -16.73
CA ALA A 105 12.71 -9.74 -16.40
C ALA A 105 12.60 -11.12 -15.73
N PRO A 106 13.51 -12.07 -16.04
CA PRO A 106 13.57 -13.35 -15.33
C PRO A 106 13.72 -13.14 -13.82
N SER A 107 13.04 -13.94 -13.02
CA SER A 107 13.25 -13.97 -11.56
C SER A 107 14.46 -14.85 -11.21
N ILE A 108 14.93 -14.79 -9.96
CA ILE A 108 16.01 -15.69 -9.54
C ILE A 108 15.59 -17.18 -9.58
N ASP A 109 14.31 -17.46 -9.26
CA ASP A 109 13.77 -18.82 -9.25
C ASP A 109 13.65 -19.42 -10.66
N THR A 110 13.89 -18.64 -11.71
CA THR A 110 13.86 -19.10 -13.10
C THR A 110 14.74 -20.34 -13.34
N ALA A 111 15.85 -20.50 -12.61
CA ALA A 111 16.68 -21.70 -12.72
C ALA A 111 15.93 -22.98 -12.34
N MET A 112 15.17 -23.00 -11.24
CA MET A 112 14.46 -24.22 -10.81
C MET A 112 13.44 -24.65 -11.87
N HIS A 113 12.73 -23.69 -12.46
CA HIS A 113 11.75 -23.93 -13.49
C HIS A 113 12.36 -24.56 -14.74
N ALA A 114 13.58 -24.17 -15.11
CA ALA A 114 14.24 -24.68 -16.32
C ALA A 114 15.02 -25.99 -16.11
N LEU A 115 15.64 -26.14 -14.93
CA LEU A 115 16.56 -27.24 -14.64
C LEU A 115 15.82 -28.50 -14.21
N VAL A 116 14.65 -28.39 -13.58
CA VAL A 116 13.77 -29.53 -13.29
C VAL A 116 13.24 -30.10 -14.60
N ASP A 117 13.41 -31.41 -14.79
CA ASP A 117 12.99 -32.10 -16.01
C ASP A 117 11.50 -32.50 -15.93
N ALA A 118 10.65 -31.51 -16.20
CA ALA A 118 9.19 -31.62 -16.28
C ALA A 118 8.65 -30.49 -17.17
N ALA A 119 7.55 -30.70 -17.90
CA ALA A 119 6.99 -29.68 -18.80
C ALA A 119 6.48 -28.45 -18.02
N HIS A 120 5.89 -28.68 -16.85
CA HIS A 120 5.39 -27.63 -15.97
C HIS A 120 5.99 -27.73 -14.58
N VAL A 121 6.27 -26.57 -13.99
CA VAL A 121 6.82 -26.45 -12.63
C VAL A 121 6.13 -25.27 -11.96
N ASP A 122 5.66 -25.49 -10.74
CA ASP A 122 5.11 -24.48 -9.85
C ASP A 122 5.99 -24.40 -8.60
N HIS A 123 6.31 -23.18 -8.19
CA HIS A 123 6.92 -22.86 -6.90
C HIS A 123 5.94 -21.95 -6.15
N LEU A 124 5.51 -22.36 -4.96
CA LEU A 124 4.40 -21.73 -4.26
C LEU A 124 4.75 -21.54 -2.77
N HIS A 125 4.06 -20.61 -2.13
CA HIS A 125 4.29 -20.22 -0.74
C HIS A 125 3.06 -20.42 0.17
N PRO A 126 2.47 -21.62 0.25
CA PRO A 126 1.33 -21.88 1.12
C PRO A 126 1.76 -21.90 2.59
N ASP A 127 0.97 -21.29 3.48
CA ASP A 127 1.24 -21.26 4.92
C ASP A 127 1.50 -22.67 5.50
N SER A 128 0.74 -23.67 5.06
CA SER A 128 0.86 -25.06 5.51
C SER A 128 2.17 -25.72 5.08
N GLY A 129 2.64 -25.45 3.86
CA GLY A 129 3.92 -25.95 3.37
C GLY A 129 5.10 -25.27 4.06
N ILE A 130 5.01 -23.95 4.25
CA ILE A 130 6.05 -23.18 4.94
C ILE A 130 6.11 -23.55 6.43
N ALA A 131 4.98 -23.87 7.07
CA ALA A 131 4.95 -24.38 8.44
C ALA A 131 5.80 -25.66 8.61
N LEU A 132 5.71 -26.60 7.67
CA LEU A 132 6.60 -27.77 7.66
C LEU A 132 8.05 -27.37 7.35
N ALA A 133 8.25 -26.45 6.41
CA ALA A 133 9.56 -25.94 6.03
C ALA A 133 10.30 -25.21 7.16
N CYS A 134 9.58 -24.57 8.08
CA CYS A 134 10.11 -23.81 9.21
C CYS A 134 9.96 -24.54 10.54
N ALA A 135 9.57 -25.82 10.53
CA ALA A 135 9.61 -26.66 11.72
C ALA A 135 11.03 -27.18 11.95
N ALA A 136 11.47 -27.24 13.21
CA ALA A 136 12.78 -27.78 13.58
C ALA A 136 13.01 -29.21 13.03
N ASP A 137 11.93 -30.01 12.98
CA ASP A 137 11.93 -31.38 12.45
C ASP A 137 11.38 -31.48 11.00
N GLY A 138 11.48 -30.41 10.20
CA GLY A 138 10.80 -30.30 8.90
C GLY A 138 11.03 -31.48 7.95
N GLU A 139 12.25 -32.03 7.88
CA GLU A 139 12.57 -33.20 7.07
C GLU A 139 11.77 -34.44 7.50
N ARG A 140 11.79 -34.76 8.79
CA ARG A 140 11.04 -35.88 9.37
C ARG A 140 9.53 -35.69 9.17
N LEU A 141 9.02 -34.49 9.44
CA LEU A 141 7.60 -34.18 9.29
C LEU A 141 7.15 -34.25 7.82
N THR A 142 8.00 -33.85 6.87
CA THR A 142 7.73 -34.01 5.43
C THR A 142 7.58 -35.48 5.07
N ALA A 143 8.50 -36.33 5.53
CA ALA A 143 8.42 -37.78 5.31
C ALA A 143 7.17 -38.40 5.96
N GLU A 144 6.77 -37.98 7.15
CA GLU A 144 5.53 -38.44 7.81
C GLU A 144 4.27 -37.97 7.08
N CYS A 145 4.28 -36.74 6.56
CA CYS A 145 3.12 -36.13 5.90
C CYS A 145 2.88 -36.71 4.49
N PHE A 146 3.95 -36.96 3.73
CA PHE A 146 3.86 -37.28 2.31
C PHE A 146 4.46 -38.65 1.93
N GLY A 147 5.20 -39.30 2.82
CA GLY A 147 5.99 -40.48 2.46
C GLY A 147 7.03 -40.14 1.40
N GLU A 148 7.01 -40.86 0.28
CA GLU A 148 7.96 -40.64 -0.83
C GLU A 148 7.39 -39.75 -1.97
N THR A 149 6.14 -39.30 -1.88
CA THR A 149 5.52 -38.52 -2.98
C THR A 149 6.00 -37.06 -3.01
N VAL A 150 6.43 -36.53 -1.87
CA VAL A 150 7.00 -35.19 -1.74
C VAL A 150 8.26 -35.28 -0.89
N VAL A 151 9.37 -34.77 -1.43
CA VAL A 151 10.70 -34.95 -0.82
C VAL A 151 11.15 -33.67 -0.11
N TRP A 152 11.95 -33.78 0.94
CA TRP A 152 12.57 -32.63 1.59
C TRP A 152 13.82 -32.16 0.85
N VAL A 153 13.96 -30.85 0.68
CA VAL A 153 15.21 -30.20 0.26
C VAL A 153 15.67 -29.29 1.41
N PRO A 154 16.89 -29.49 1.95
CA PRO A 154 17.44 -28.59 2.97
C PRO A 154 17.48 -27.14 2.50
N TRP A 155 17.51 -26.19 3.44
CA TRP A 155 17.62 -24.77 3.11
C TRP A 155 18.76 -24.50 2.12
N ARG A 156 18.40 -23.84 1.02
CA ARG A 156 19.31 -23.29 0.03
C ARG A 156 18.75 -21.94 -0.38
N ARG A 157 19.62 -20.94 -0.43
CA ARG A 157 19.27 -19.61 -0.95
C ARG A 157 18.65 -19.74 -2.36
N PRO A 158 17.55 -19.03 -2.66
CA PRO A 158 16.97 -19.00 -3.99
C PRO A 158 18.02 -18.65 -5.06
N GLY A 159 18.12 -19.44 -6.12
CA GLY A 159 19.26 -19.39 -7.01
C GLY A 159 19.41 -20.56 -7.98
N PHE A 160 20.50 -20.55 -8.74
CA PHE A 160 20.85 -21.59 -9.70
C PHE A 160 21.20 -22.92 -9.02
N GLN A 161 21.90 -22.89 -7.87
CA GLN A 161 22.20 -24.08 -7.07
C GLN A 161 20.93 -24.75 -6.57
N LEU A 162 19.96 -23.98 -6.07
CA LEU A 162 18.67 -24.55 -5.65
C LEU A 162 17.99 -25.27 -6.82
N GLY A 163 18.04 -24.70 -8.04
CA GLY A 163 17.55 -25.36 -9.24
C GLY A 163 18.27 -26.67 -9.57
N LEU A 164 19.59 -26.75 -9.34
CA LEU A 164 20.36 -27.99 -9.49
C LEU A 164 19.98 -29.03 -8.42
N ASP A 165 19.84 -28.60 -7.16
CA ASP A 165 19.50 -29.45 -6.04
C ASP A 165 18.11 -30.10 -6.26
N ILE A 166 17.10 -29.33 -6.69
CA ILE A 166 15.76 -29.85 -6.99
C ILE A 166 15.76 -30.76 -8.22
N ALA A 167 16.53 -30.43 -9.27
CA ALA A 167 16.65 -31.28 -10.44
C ALA A 167 17.26 -32.65 -10.10
N ALA A 168 18.25 -32.68 -9.21
CA ALA A 168 18.83 -33.93 -8.70
C ALA A 168 17.81 -34.75 -7.90
N VAL A 169 16.98 -34.09 -7.07
CA VAL A 169 15.88 -34.74 -6.34
C VAL A 169 14.86 -35.36 -7.29
N LYS A 170 14.41 -34.64 -8.32
CA LYS A 170 13.48 -35.19 -9.32
C LYS A 170 14.04 -36.46 -10.00
N ALA A 171 15.33 -36.45 -10.33
CA ALA A 171 16.00 -37.57 -10.96
C ALA A 171 16.15 -38.78 -10.02
N ALA A 172 16.49 -38.53 -8.75
CA ALA A 172 16.66 -39.58 -7.73
C ALA A 172 15.33 -40.18 -7.26
N HIS A 173 14.23 -39.42 -7.34
CA HIS A 173 12.91 -39.83 -6.87
C HIS A 173 11.86 -39.75 -8.00
N PRO A 174 11.82 -40.71 -8.94
CA PRO A 174 10.91 -40.66 -10.08
C PRO A 174 9.42 -40.60 -9.72
N ARG A 175 9.04 -41.11 -8.54
CA ARG A 175 7.67 -41.10 -8.01
C ARG A 175 7.29 -39.80 -7.31
N ALA A 176 8.25 -38.92 -7.05
CA ALA A 176 7.96 -37.64 -6.42
C ALA A 176 7.22 -36.72 -7.39
N VAL A 177 6.23 -36.01 -6.87
CA VAL A 177 5.43 -34.99 -7.59
C VAL A 177 5.83 -33.56 -7.21
N GLY A 178 6.70 -33.43 -6.20
CA GLY A 178 7.16 -32.15 -5.69
C GLY A 178 8.17 -32.30 -4.56
N CYS A 179 8.54 -31.16 -3.97
CA CYS A 179 9.35 -31.10 -2.76
C CYS A 179 8.92 -29.95 -1.83
N VAL A 180 9.23 -30.13 -0.53
CA VAL A 180 9.23 -29.05 0.46
C VAL A 180 10.63 -28.49 0.56
N LEU A 181 10.77 -27.18 0.40
CA LEU A 181 12.04 -26.46 0.49
C LEU A 181 12.16 -25.88 1.90
N GLY A 182 13.05 -26.45 2.73
CA GLY A 182 13.25 -26.00 4.10
C GLY A 182 13.52 -24.51 4.16
N GLY A 183 12.80 -23.78 5.03
CA GLY A 183 12.86 -22.32 5.19
C GLY A 183 12.28 -21.49 4.03
N HIS A 184 11.62 -22.08 3.03
CA HIS A 184 11.18 -21.35 1.83
C HIS A 184 9.72 -21.59 1.44
N GLY A 185 9.36 -22.76 0.92
CA GLY A 185 8.08 -23.00 0.26
C GLY A 185 7.98 -24.41 -0.32
N ILE A 186 7.14 -24.60 -1.33
CA ILE A 186 6.98 -25.89 -2.01
C ILE A 186 7.24 -25.76 -3.51
N THR A 187 7.71 -26.85 -4.12
CA THR A 187 7.74 -26.98 -5.57
C THR A 187 6.91 -28.18 -6.00
N ALA A 188 6.13 -28.05 -7.06
CA ALA A 188 5.42 -29.13 -7.70
C ALA A 188 5.75 -29.16 -9.19
N TRP A 189 5.61 -30.33 -9.81
CA TRP A 189 5.84 -30.48 -11.24
C TRP A 189 4.82 -31.42 -11.88
N GLY A 190 4.67 -31.32 -13.20
CA GLY A 190 3.76 -32.17 -13.97
C GLY A 190 4.06 -32.15 -15.48
N ASP A 191 3.53 -33.13 -16.19
CA ASP A 191 3.68 -33.24 -17.65
C ASP A 191 2.65 -32.37 -18.38
N THR A 192 1.54 -32.02 -17.73
CA THR A 192 0.55 -31.04 -18.22
C THR A 192 0.26 -29.96 -17.18
N SER A 193 -0.40 -28.87 -17.62
CA SER A 193 -0.78 -27.79 -16.72
C SER A 193 -1.74 -28.25 -15.61
N GLU A 194 -2.72 -29.08 -15.97
CA GLU A 194 -3.71 -29.64 -15.05
C GLU A 194 -3.07 -30.61 -14.05
N GLU A 195 -2.08 -31.39 -14.48
CA GLU A 195 -1.33 -32.27 -13.60
C GLU A 195 -0.49 -31.49 -12.58
N CYS A 196 0.24 -30.47 -13.04
CA CYS A 196 1.04 -29.62 -12.16
C CYS A 196 0.14 -28.93 -11.12
N GLU A 197 -1.00 -28.40 -11.53
CA GLU A 197 -1.99 -27.80 -10.61
C GLU A 197 -2.52 -28.81 -9.59
N ARG A 198 -2.88 -30.02 -10.05
CA ARG A 198 -3.35 -31.10 -9.17
C ARG A 198 -2.27 -31.48 -8.14
N ASN A 199 -1.02 -31.57 -8.57
CA ASN A 199 0.11 -31.90 -7.70
C ASN A 199 0.37 -30.78 -6.68
N SER A 200 0.38 -29.52 -7.12
CA SER A 200 0.44 -28.35 -6.24
C SER A 200 -0.63 -28.41 -5.15
N LEU A 201 -1.89 -28.56 -5.53
CA LEU A 201 -3.01 -28.62 -4.59
C LEU A 201 -2.99 -29.88 -3.70
N HIS A 202 -2.46 -31.00 -4.20
CA HIS A 202 -2.25 -32.20 -3.39
C HIS A 202 -1.26 -31.94 -2.25
N ILE A 203 -0.14 -31.27 -2.54
CA ILE A 203 0.87 -30.93 -1.54
C ILE A 203 0.25 -30.00 -0.48
N VAL A 204 -0.39 -28.90 -0.91
CA VAL A 204 -1.00 -27.91 -0.01
C VAL A 204 -2.03 -28.56 0.92
N ARG A 205 -3.03 -29.24 0.35
CA ARG A 205 -4.15 -29.80 1.13
C ARG A 205 -3.72 -30.94 2.05
N THR A 206 -2.68 -31.69 1.66
CA THR A 206 -2.16 -32.77 2.50
C THR A 206 -1.39 -32.20 3.70
N ALA A 207 -0.60 -31.13 3.51
CA ALA A 207 0.02 -30.41 4.62
C ALA A 207 -1.04 -29.77 5.55
N GLU A 208 -2.07 -29.12 5.01
CA GLU A 208 -3.16 -28.55 5.81
C GLU A 208 -3.84 -29.62 6.69
N ARG A 209 -4.19 -30.76 6.10
CA ARG A 209 -4.80 -31.88 6.82
C ARG A 209 -3.86 -32.43 7.88
N PHE A 210 -2.58 -32.62 7.55
CA PHE A 210 -1.58 -33.11 8.50
C PHE A 210 -1.45 -32.20 9.72
N LEU A 211 -1.35 -30.89 9.52
CA LEU A 211 -1.29 -29.91 10.62
C LEU A 211 -2.57 -29.91 11.45
N ALA A 212 -3.74 -30.00 10.80
CA ALA A 212 -5.03 -30.03 11.51
C ALA A 212 -5.23 -31.32 12.35
N GLU A 213 -4.77 -32.47 11.86
CA GLU A 213 -4.95 -33.78 12.52
C GLU A 213 -3.87 -34.09 13.56
N ARG A 214 -2.65 -33.59 13.37
CA ARG A 214 -1.49 -33.90 14.22
C ARG A 214 -1.06 -32.74 15.12
N GLY A 215 -1.55 -31.54 14.84
CA GLY A 215 -1.23 -30.34 15.60
C GLY A 215 -1.76 -30.40 17.03
N ARG A 216 -0.95 -29.97 17.99
CA ARG A 216 -1.38 -29.77 19.38
C ARG A 216 -2.34 -28.56 19.48
N PRO A 217 -3.30 -28.59 20.43
CA PRO A 217 -4.11 -27.41 20.72
C PRO A 217 -3.24 -26.28 21.25
N ASP A 218 -3.67 -25.04 21.00
CA ASP A 218 -3.03 -23.81 21.50
C ASP A 218 -1.50 -23.75 21.25
N PRO A 219 -1.06 -23.77 19.98
CA PRO A 219 0.37 -23.81 19.62
C PRO A 219 1.18 -22.59 20.12
N PHE A 220 0.51 -21.49 20.46
CA PHE A 220 1.14 -20.30 21.04
C PHE A 220 1.09 -20.24 22.57
N GLY A 221 0.71 -21.34 23.22
CA GLY A 221 0.57 -21.41 24.68
C GLY A 221 -0.76 -20.85 25.19
N GLY A 222 -0.79 -20.64 26.51
CA GLY A 222 -1.95 -20.12 27.22
C GLY A 222 -2.34 -18.71 26.77
N ARG A 223 -3.56 -18.30 27.10
CA ARG A 223 -3.97 -16.89 26.97
C ARG A 223 -3.41 -16.09 28.12
N LEU A 224 -2.79 -14.95 27.81
CA LEU A 224 -2.31 -14.00 28.80
C LEU A 224 -3.48 -13.22 29.41
N ASP A 225 -3.58 -13.23 30.74
CA ASP A 225 -4.61 -12.49 31.46
C ASP A 225 -4.55 -11.00 31.11
N GLY A 226 -5.72 -10.43 30.78
CA GLY A 226 -5.84 -9.02 30.41
C GLY A 226 -5.33 -8.63 29.02
N HIS A 227 -4.81 -9.57 28.21
CA HIS A 227 -4.27 -9.29 26.86
C HIS A 227 -5.22 -9.67 25.71
N GLY A 228 -6.46 -10.06 26.04
CA GLY A 228 -7.49 -10.34 25.04
C GLY A 228 -7.80 -9.12 24.16
N PRO A 229 -8.42 -9.34 22.98
CA PRO A 229 -8.86 -8.25 22.11
C PRO A 229 -9.81 -7.32 22.85
N LEU A 230 -9.56 -6.01 22.74
CA LEU A 230 -10.53 -5.00 23.17
C LEU A 230 -11.82 -5.12 22.35
N PRO A 231 -12.98 -4.71 22.88
CA PRO A 231 -14.22 -4.60 22.10
C PRO A 231 -13.98 -3.78 20.82
N GLU A 232 -14.61 -4.16 19.70
CA GLU A 232 -14.28 -3.60 18.38
C GLU A 232 -14.29 -2.06 18.35
N ALA A 233 -15.31 -1.42 18.92
CA ALA A 233 -15.40 0.03 18.93
C ALA A 233 -14.24 0.68 19.73
N GLU A 234 -13.93 0.14 20.91
CA GLU A 234 -12.81 0.62 21.74
C GLU A 234 -11.47 0.37 21.07
N ARG A 235 -11.32 -0.80 20.45
CA ARG A 235 -10.14 -1.21 19.68
C ARG A 235 -9.85 -0.26 18.52
N ARG A 236 -10.85 0.05 17.70
CA ARG A 236 -10.68 0.94 16.54
C ARG A 236 -10.45 2.39 16.97
N ALA A 237 -11.12 2.86 18.03
CA ALA A 237 -10.85 4.18 18.61
C ALA A 237 -9.42 4.27 19.15
N ARG A 238 -8.95 3.21 19.84
CA ARG A 238 -7.58 3.11 20.34
C ARG A 238 -6.56 3.08 19.20
N ALA A 239 -6.86 2.35 18.13
CA ALA A 239 -6.02 2.31 16.95
C ALA A 239 -5.92 3.67 16.25
N ALA A 240 -7.03 4.39 16.08
CA ALA A 240 -7.06 5.74 15.52
C ALA A 240 -6.25 6.72 16.38
N ALA A 241 -6.30 6.60 17.71
CA ALA A 241 -5.52 7.44 18.61
C ALA A 241 -4.01 7.16 18.59
N LEU A 242 -3.60 5.90 18.37
CA LEU A 242 -2.19 5.49 18.34
C LEU A 242 -1.53 5.68 16.97
N ALA A 243 -2.26 5.44 15.89
CA ALA A 243 -1.73 5.41 14.53
C ALA A 243 -0.88 6.64 14.13
N PRO A 244 -1.24 7.90 14.47
CA PRO A 244 -0.41 9.07 14.19
C PRO A 244 1.01 8.95 14.77
N TYR A 245 1.11 8.48 16.02
CA TYR A 245 2.38 8.29 16.71
C TYR A 245 3.15 7.08 16.16
N VAL A 246 2.45 5.97 15.89
CA VAL A 246 3.07 4.77 15.32
C VAL A 246 3.64 5.06 13.92
N ARG A 247 2.90 5.81 13.09
CA ARG A 247 3.35 6.26 11.77
C ARG A 247 4.57 7.17 11.87
N ALA A 248 4.62 8.07 12.86
CA ALA A 248 5.77 8.93 13.10
C ALA A 248 7.05 8.11 13.35
N LEU A 249 6.96 7.04 14.14
CA LEU A 249 8.08 6.13 14.39
C LEU A 249 8.51 5.41 13.12
N ALA A 250 7.56 4.90 12.34
CA ALA A 250 7.83 4.24 11.06
C ALA A 250 8.37 5.18 9.96
N SER A 251 8.23 6.50 10.15
CA SER A 251 8.54 7.54 9.17
C SER A 251 9.80 8.35 9.48
N ARG A 252 10.62 7.94 10.47
CA ARG A 252 11.77 8.72 10.95
C ARG A 252 12.88 8.83 9.90
N ASP A 253 13.15 7.76 9.17
CA ASP A 253 14.16 7.77 8.10
C ASP A 253 13.57 8.30 6.78
N THR A 254 12.36 7.85 6.44
CA THR A 254 11.61 8.28 5.24
C THR A 254 10.11 8.23 5.49
N PRO A 255 9.31 9.19 5.00
CA PRO A 255 7.86 9.16 5.18
C PRO A 255 7.22 7.86 4.66
N GLN A 256 6.29 7.29 5.41
CA GLN A 256 5.55 6.08 5.03
C GLN A 256 4.03 6.30 5.06
N VAL A 257 3.30 5.43 4.38
CA VAL A 257 1.83 5.26 4.50
C VAL A 257 1.57 4.00 5.33
N GLY A 258 0.52 4.03 6.14
CA GLY A 258 0.11 2.93 7.01
C GLY A 258 -1.08 2.11 6.48
N HIS A 259 -1.25 0.93 7.06
CA HIS A 259 -2.45 0.10 7.01
C HIS A 259 -2.69 -0.45 8.42
N PHE A 260 -3.95 -0.44 8.87
CA PHE A 260 -4.36 -1.06 10.12
C PHE A 260 -5.18 -2.32 9.84
N SER A 261 -4.84 -3.41 10.54
CA SER A 261 -5.61 -4.65 10.58
C SER A 261 -5.84 -5.07 12.02
N ASP A 262 -7.07 -5.49 12.31
CA ASP A 262 -7.49 -6.13 13.54
C ASP A 262 -8.00 -7.55 13.31
N ASP A 263 -7.39 -8.27 12.36
CA ASP A 263 -7.72 -9.65 12.05
C ASP A 263 -7.59 -10.58 13.28
N ASP A 264 -8.53 -11.50 13.42
CA ASP A 264 -8.58 -12.45 14.55
C ASP A 264 -7.29 -13.27 14.70
N VAL A 265 -6.60 -13.56 13.59
CA VAL A 265 -5.31 -14.28 13.60
C VAL A 265 -4.25 -13.50 14.39
N VAL A 266 -4.19 -12.17 14.19
CA VAL A 266 -3.24 -11.28 14.86
C VAL A 266 -3.67 -11.05 16.31
N LEU A 267 -4.97 -10.83 16.55
CA LEU A 267 -5.50 -10.62 17.89
C LEU A 267 -5.32 -11.86 18.78
N ASP A 268 -5.58 -13.06 18.26
CA ASP A 268 -5.30 -14.30 18.99
C ASP A 268 -3.80 -14.45 19.23
N PHE A 269 -2.93 -14.20 18.24
CA PHE A 269 -1.48 -14.25 18.44
C PHE A 269 -1.02 -13.35 19.59
N LEU A 270 -1.43 -12.07 19.60
CA LEU A 270 -1.01 -11.10 20.62
C LEU A 270 -1.56 -11.38 22.02
N ALA A 271 -2.59 -12.20 22.13
CA ALA A 271 -3.18 -12.60 23.40
C ALA A 271 -2.48 -13.83 24.03
N ARG A 272 -1.41 -14.35 23.43
CA ARG A 272 -0.81 -15.66 23.80
C ARG A 272 0.57 -15.54 24.42
N GLU A 273 0.93 -16.48 25.28
CA GLU A 273 2.21 -16.48 26.03
C GLU A 273 3.44 -16.45 25.12
N GLU A 274 3.41 -17.16 23.98
CA GLU A 274 4.58 -17.30 23.11
C GLU A 274 4.78 -16.14 22.12
N HIS A 275 3.85 -15.19 22.05
CA HIS A 275 3.91 -14.10 21.07
C HIS A 275 5.19 -13.26 21.15
N PRO A 276 5.79 -12.94 22.33
CA PRO A 276 7.01 -12.14 22.38
C PRO A 276 8.21 -12.90 21.81
N ARG A 277 8.32 -14.20 22.12
CA ARG A 277 9.39 -15.05 21.58
C ARG A 277 9.27 -15.21 20.07
N LEU A 278 8.07 -15.53 19.59
CA LEU A 278 7.81 -15.77 18.17
C LEU A 278 7.95 -14.50 17.33
N ALA A 279 7.45 -13.36 17.83
CA ALA A 279 7.66 -12.07 17.17
C ALA A 279 9.15 -11.70 17.10
N ALA A 280 9.95 -12.00 18.14
CA ALA A 280 11.38 -11.75 18.14
C ALA A 280 12.17 -12.60 17.12
N LEU A 281 11.68 -13.82 16.81
CA LEU A 281 12.24 -14.68 15.76
C LEU A 281 11.99 -14.14 14.35
N GLY A 282 10.94 -13.33 14.16
CA GLY A 282 10.63 -12.70 12.89
C GLY A 282 9.93 -13.62 11.89
N THR A 283 9.92 -13.25 10.63
CA THR A 283 9.13 -13.95 9.59
C THR A 283 9.81 -15.18 8.99
N SER A 284 9.07 -15.92 8.16
CA SER A 284 9.34 -17.34 7.88
C SER A 284 10.02 -17.64 6.56
N CYS A 285 9.84 -16.82 5.52
CA CYS A 285 10.39 -17.09 4.20
C CYS A 285 11.00 -15.82 3.55
N PRO A 286 11.82 -15.96 2.49
CA PRO A 286 12.48 -14.86 1.78
C PRO A 286 11.56 -13.68 1.44
N ASP A 287 10.37 -13.97 0.92
CA ASP A 287 9.41 -12.95 0.49
C ASP A 287 8.87 -12.13 1.67
N HIS A 288 8.74 -12.75 2.84
CA HIS A 288 8.28 -12.06 4.04
C HIS A 288 9.28 -11.00 4.50
N PHE A 289 10.58 -11.33 4.53
CA PHE A 289 11.62 -10.41 5.01
C PHE A 289 11.71 -9.14 4.17
N LEU A 290 11.57 -9.27 2.84
CA LEU A 290 11.62 -8.14 1.92
C LEU A 290 10.49 -7.12 2.15
N ARG A 291 9.40 -7.52 2.82
CA ARG A 291 8.21 -6.70 3.03
C ARG A 291 7.98 -6.30 4.48
N THR A 292 8.41 -7.12 5.43
CA THR A 292 8.12 -6.96 6.86
C THR A 292 9.35 -6.62 7.70
N LYS A 293 10.54 -6.54 7.07
CA LYS A 293 11.85 -6.52 7.72
C LYS A 293 12.11 -7.80 8.53
N VAL A 294 13.20 -7.82 9.29
CA VAL A 294 13.65 -8.99 10.06
C VAL A 294 12.64 -9.39 11.14
N ARG A 295 12.01 -8.42 11.80
CA ARG A 295 11.02 -8.64 12.87
C ARG A 295 10.14 -7.39 13.10
N PRO A 296 8.92 -7.55 13.66
CA PRO A 296 8.08 -6.43 14.06
C PRO A 296 8.63 -5.71 15.31
N LEU A 297 8.11 -4.51 15.57
CA LEU A 297 8.13 -3.89 16.89
C LEU A 297 6.85 -4.29 17.65
N VAL A 298 6.95 -4.68 18.92
CA VAL A 298 5.80 -5.11 19.73
C VAL A 298 5.67 -4.19 20.92
N LEU A 299 4.49 -3.58 21.13
CA LEU A 299 4.21 -2.86 22.36
C LEU A 299 4.07 -3.88 23.51
N ASP A 300 4.92 -3.74 24.52
CA ASP A 300 5.00 -4.65 25.66
C ASP A 300 4.20 -4.15 26.88
N LEU A 301 3.03 -3.56 26.61
CA LEU A 301 2.08 -3.09 27.63
C LEU A 301 0.73 -3.78 27.44
N PRO A 302 -0.05 -3.92 28.53
CA PRO A 302 -1.40 -4.44 28.43
C PRO A 302 -2.31 -3.48 27.61
N PRO A 303 -3.36 -4.00 26.96
CA PRO A 303 -4.29 -3.21 26.14
C PRO A 303 -4.92 -2.00 26.88
N ALA A 304 -5.11 -2.13 28.18
CA ALA A 304 -5.73 -1.12 29.04
C ALA A 304 -4.76 0.00 29.49
N ALA A 305 -3.48 -0.07 29.15
CA ALA A 305 -2.51 0.97 29.51
C ALA A 305 -3.00 2.36 29.05
N PRO A 306 -2.73 3.46 29.76
CA PRO A 306 -3.02 4.82 29.28
C PRO A 306 -2.37 5.13 27.92
N LEU A 307 -2.99 6.04 27.14
CA LEU A 307 -2.51 6.36 25.79
C LEU A 307 -1.12 7.01 25.80
N ASP A 308 -0.90 7.96 26.71
CA ASP A 308 0.36 8.66 26.90
C ASP A 308 1.50 7.72 27.32
N GLU A 309 1.20 6.76 28.21
CA GLU A 309 2.14 5.70 28.59
C GLU A 309 2.49 4.82 27.38
N ALA A 310 1.50 4.39 26.60
CA ALA A 310 1.71 3.59 25.40
C ALA A 310 2.58 4.33 24.36
N VAL A 311 2.31 5.61 24.12
CA VAL A 311 3.10 6.44 23.19
C VAL A 311 4.54 6.60 23.67
N ALA A 312 4.75 6.89 24.95
CA ALA A 312 6.10 7.01 25.53
C ALA A 312 6.87 5.68 25.45
N ARG A 313 6.18 4.56 25.73
CA ARG A 313 6.79 3.23 25.65
C ARG A 313 7.15 2.85 24.22
N LEU A 314 6.28 3.10 23.25
CA LEU A 314 6.56 2.91 21.82
C LEU A 314 7.82 3.68 21.39
N GLY A 315 7.99 4.92 21.85
CA GLY A 315 9.19 5.72 21.56
C GLY A 315 10.47 5.07 22.12
N THR A 316 10.41 4.50 23.33
CA THR A 316 11.53 3.78 23.94
C THR A 316 11.87 2.50 23.17
N LEU A 317 10.85 1.70 22.85
CA LEU A 317 11.00 0.46 22.08
C LEU A 317 11.53 0.72 20.66
N HIS A 318 11.11 1.82 20.04
CA HIS A 318 11.59 2.22 18.71
C HIS A 318 13.07 2.58 18.71
N ALA A 319 13.55 3.30 19.72
CA ALA A 319 14.96 3.60 19.87
C ALA A 319 15.80 2.31 19.97
N ALA A 320 15.37 1.37 20.82
CA ALA A 320 16.02 0.06 20.96
C ALA A 320 15.98 -0.74 19.64
N TYR A 321 14.82 -0.80 18.98
CA TYR A 321 14.66 -1.49 17.69
C TYR A 321 15.66 -0.98 16.65
N ARG A 322 15.83 0.36 16.56
CA ARG A 322 16.78 0.97 15.62
C ARG A 322 18.22 0.62 15.92
N GLU A 323 18.62 0.62 17.19
CA GLU A 323 19.96 0.22 17.62
C GLU A 323 20.23 -1.26 17.29
N GLU A 324 19.27 -2.13 17.58
CA GLU A 324 19.37 -3.56 17.28
C GLU A 324 19.43 -3.83 15.78
N TYR A 325 18.62 -3.12 14.98
CA TYR A 325 18.62 -3.26 13.52
C TYR A 325 19.94 -2.76 12.91
N ALA A 326 20.48 -1.63 13.40
CA ALA A 326 21.80 -1.15 13.00
C ALA A 326 22.92 -2.13 13.40
N ALA A 327 22.83 -2.74 14.57
CA ALA A 327 23.77 -3.77 15.01
C ALA A 327 23.67 -5.04 14.15
N TYR A 328 22.46 -5.48 13.78
CA TYR A 328 22.22 -6.56 12.83
C TYR A 328 22.89 -6.27 11.48
N TYR A 329 22.67 -5.07 10.92
CA TYR A 329 23.30 -4.66 9.68
C TYR A 329 24.84 -4.70 9.80
N ALA A 330 25.40 -4.12 10.87
CA ALA A 330 26.85 -4.06 11.07
C ALA A 330 27.52 -5.44 11.25
N ARG A 331 26.81 -6.43 11.84
CA ARG A 331 27.33 -7.80 12.01
C ARG A 331 27.50 -8.54 10.69
N HIS A 332 26.66 -8.27 9.70
CA HIS A 332 26.59 -9.06 8.44
C HIS A 332 27.03 -8.29 7.20
N ALA A 333 27.06 -6.96 7.24
CA ALA A 333 27.51 -6.14 6.12
C ALA A 333 29.00 -6.35 5.83
N GLY A 334 29.31 -6.59 4.55
CA GLY A 334 30.68 -6.66 4.04
C GLY A 334 31.01 -5.47 3.12
N PRO A 335 32.24 -5.41 2.56
CA PRO A 335 32.67 -4.31 1.68
C PRO A 335 31.80 -4.07 0.45
N GLY A 336 31.04 -5.08 -0.01
CA GLY A 336 30.14 -5.00 -1.16
C GLY A 336 28.66 -4.81 -0.81
N SER A 337 28.29 -4.71 0.47
CA SER A 337 26.89 -4.58 0.88
C SER A 337 26.33 -3.19 0.55
N PRO A 338 25.08 -3.07 0.04
CA PRO A 338 24.38 -1.80 -0.08
C PRO A 338 24.22 -1.10 1.28
N ALA A 339 24.08 0.22 1.27
CA ALA A 339 23.80 0.98 2.49
C ALA A 339 22.49 0.53 3.17
N MET A 340 22.44 0.64 4.49
CA MET A 340 21.25 0.30 5.29
C MET A 340 20.03 1.10 4.83
N ARG A 341 18.91 0.41 4.55
CA ARG A 341 17.67 1.00 4.00
C ARG A 341 16.73 1.48 5.12
N GLY A 342 17.27 2.29 6.03
CA GLY A 342 16.59 2.74 7.24
C GLY A 342 16.42 1.64 8.30
N ALA A 343 16.27 2.05 9.55
CA ALA A 343 16.18 1.19 10.72
C ALA A 343 14.77 1.17 11.35
N ASP A 344 13.79 1.86 10.78
CA ASP A 344 12.41 1.89 11.29
C ASP A 344 11.65 0.58 11.04
N PRO A 345 10.71 0.18 11.92
CA PRO A 345 9.92 -1.04 11.74
C PRO A 345 8.91 -0.91 10.60
N ALA A 346 8.72 -1.99 9.84
CA ALA A 346 7.64 -2.09 8.85
C ALA A 346 6.32 -2.59 9.46
N ILE A 347 6.40 -3.35 10.56
CA ILE A 347 5.27 -3.93 11.28
C ILE A 347 5.35 -3.51 12.74
N VAL A 348 4.25 -3.00 13.28
CA VAL A 348 4.08 -2.67 14.71
C VAL A 348 2.85 -3.39 15.25
N LEU A 349 3.05 -4.19 16.29
CA LEU A 349 2.01 -4.97 16.94
C LEU A 349 1.62 -4.35 18.28
N VAL A 350 0.32 -4.26 18.54
CA VAL A 350 -0.23 -3.64 19.74
C VAL A 350 -1.23 -4.59 20.39
N PRO A 351 -0.90 -5.22 21.55
CA PRO A 351 -1.79 -6.14 22.24
C PRO A 351 -3.18 -5.58 22.47
N GLY A 352 -4.20 -6.42 22.25
CA GLY A 352 -5.61 -6.07 22.32
C GLY A 352 -6.11 -5.08 21.25
N VAL A 353 -5.22 -4.53 20.42
CA VAL A 353 -5.55 -3.55 19.37
C VAL A 353 -5.40 -4.12 17.96
N GLY A 354 -4.28 -4.75 17.63
CA GLY A 354 -4.03 -5.30 16.30
C GLY A 354 -2.65 -4.95 15.76
N MET A 355 -2.56 -4.78 14.44
CA MET A 355 -1.31 -4.56 13.70
C MET A 355 -1.38 -3.29 12.85
N PHE A 356 -0.28 -2.55 12.87
CA PHE A 356 0.00 -1.46 11.94
C PHE A 356 1.14 -1.88 11.02
N SER A 357 0.94 -1.77 9.72
CA SER A 357 1.95 -2.06 8.71
C SER A 357 2.23 -0.83 7.85
N PHE A 358 3.47 -0.68 7.39
CA PHE A 358 3.93 0.53 6.72
C PHE A 358 4.64 0.23 5.40
N GLY A 359 4.50 1.16 4.46
CA GLY A 359 5.18 1.10 3.18
C GLY A 359 5.13 2.43 2.45
N ARG A 360 5.88 2.55 1.36
CA ARG A 360 5.96 3.78 0.54
C ARG A 360 4.61 4.22 -0.09
N ASP A 361 3.66 3.30 -0.13
CA ASP A 361 2.32 3.47 -0.66
C ASP A 361 1.37 2.52 0.09
N LYS A 362 0.06 2.79 0.02
CA LYS A 362 -0.95 2.02 0.75
C LYS A 362 -0.97 0.54 0.35
N GLN A 363 -0.80 0.22 -0.93
CA GLN A 363 -0.75 -1.18 -1.39
C GLN A 363 0.41 -1.92 -0.72
N THR A 364 1.61 -1.34 -0.71
CA THR A 364 2.79 -1.93 -0.08
C THR A 364 2.59 -2.09 1.44
N ALA A 365 1.98 -1.10 2.10
CA ALA A 365 1.66 -1.18 3.52
C ALA A 365 0.65 -2.31 3.82
N ARG A 366 -0.44 -2.44 3.05
CA ARG A 366 -1.41 -3.53 3.17
C ARG A 366 -0.75 -4.89 2.97
N VAL A 367 -0.01 -5.05 1.88
CA VAL A 367 0.68 -6.30 1.52
C VAL A 367 1.68 -6.70 2.61
N ALA A 368 2.42 -5.76 3.21
CA ALA A 368 3.28 -6.06 4.34
C ALA A 368 2.50 -6.62 5.54
N GLY A 369 1.30 -6.10 5.82
CA GLY A 369 0.41 -6.64 6.84
C GLY A 369 -0.04 -8.07 6.52
N GLU A 370 -0.51 -8.32 5.30
CA GLU A 370 -0.93 -9.65 4.84
C GLU A 370 0.19 -10.68 4.97
N PHE A 371 1.40 -10.33 4.55
CA PHE A 371 2.59 -11.18 4.73
C PHE A 371 2.87 -11.50 6.20
N TYR A 372 2.61 -10.56 7.10
CA TYR A 372 2.78 -10.81 8.53
C TYR A 372 1.65 -11.71 9.10
N VAL A 373 0.42 -11.61 8.58
CA VAL A 373 -0.65 -12.59 8.89
C VAL A 373 -0.23 -13.99 8.45
N ASN A 374 0.32 -14.15 7.24
CA ASN A 374 0.89 -15.42 6.79
C ASN A 374 2.02 -15.90 7.72
N ALA A 375 2.91 -15.01 8.15
CA ALA A 375 3.97 -15.37 9.09
C ALA A 375 3.39 -15.91 10.42
N VAL A 376 2.33 -15.30 10.96
CA VAL A 376 1.62 -15.80 12.15
C VAL A 376 1.01 -17.19 11.88
N ASN A 377 0.37 -17.42 10.74
CA ASN A 377 -0.17 -18.74 10.40
C ASN A 377 0.92 -19.81 10.28
N VAL A 378 2.07 -19.46 9.69
CA VAL A 378 3.23 -20.34 9.60
C VAL A 378 3.78 -20.68 10.98
N MET A 379 3.96 -19.68 11.86
CA MET A 379 4.36 -19.89 13.24
C MET A 379 3.38 -20.83 13.95
N ARG A 380 2.07 -20.62 13.74
CA ARG A 380 1.00 -21.46 14.32
C ARG A 380 1.12 -22.90 13.87
N GLY A 381 1.29 -23.12 12.56
CA GLY A 381 1.44 -24.44 11.97
C GLY A 381 2.69 -25.14 12.49
N ALA A 382 3.85 -24.48 12.43
CA ALA A 382 5.11 -25.05 12.88
C ALA A 382 5.09 -25.39 14.38
N GLU A 383 4.61 -24.48 15.23
CA GLU A 383 4.47 -24.68 16.67
C GLU A 383 3.37 -25.70 17.03
N SER A 384 2.49 -26.08 16.10
CA SER A 384 1.49 -27.12 16.36
C SER A 384 2.08 -28.53 16.29
N VAL A 385 3.11 -28.75 15.47
CA VAL A 385 3.69 -30.08 15.24
C VAL A 385 5.16 -30.21 15.67
N SER A 386 5.87 -29.10 15.88
CA SER A 386 7.25 -29.03 16.35
C SER A 386 7.52 -27.63 16.93
N THR A 387 8.73 -27.08 16.74
CA THR A 387 9.12 -25.72 17.13
C THR A 387 9.43 -24.89 15.89
N TYR A 388 8.94 -23.65 15.86
CA TYR A 388 9.22 -22.72 14.77
C TYR A 388 10.69 -22.29 14.78
N THR A 389 11.37 -22.54 13.66
CA THR A 389 12.78 -22.24 13.43
C THR A 389 12.92 -21.56 12.07
N PRO A 390 12.95 -20.21 12.01
CA PRO A 390 13.21 -19.51 10.76
C PRO A 390 14.67 -19.70 10.33
N ILE A 391 14.97 -19.29 9.10
CA ILE A 391 16.35 -19.31 8.58
C ILE A 391 17.29 -18.45 9.45
N ALA A 392 18.59 -18.76 9.38
CA ALA A 392 19.62 -18.04 10.14
C ALA A 392 19.65 -16.54 9.80
N GLU A 393 20.05 -15.72 10.78
CA GLU A 393 20.12 -14.25 10.63
C GLU A 393 21.01 -13.80 9.44
N GLU A 394 22.12 -14.51 9.19
CA GLU A 394 23.00 -14.22 8.05
C GLU A 394 22.29 -14.40 6.69
N GLU A 395 21.38 -15.38 6.61
CA GLU A 395 20.63 -15.66 5.38
C GLU A 395 19.53 -14.62 5.17
N LYS A 396 18.88 -14.17 6.26
CA LYS A 396 17.95 -13.02 6.22
C LYS A 396 18.65 -11.78 5.65
N PHE A 397 19.87 -11.49 6.11
CA PHE A 397 20.67 -10.37 5.61
C PHE A 397 21.00 -10.50 4.11
N ARG A 398 21.44 -11.69 3.68
CA ARG A 398 21.75 -11.97 2.27
C ARG A 398 20.55 -11.83 1.33
N ILE A 399 19.34 -12.03 1.83
CA ILE A 399 18.08 -11.82 1.09
C ILE A 399 17.71 -10.34 1.08
N GLU A 400 17.70 -9.70 2.25
CA GLU A 400 17.31 -8.29 2.38
C GLU A 400 18.23 -7.35 1.59
N TYR A 401 19.54 -7.57 1.64
CA TYR A 401 20.56 -6.75 0.98
C TYR A 401 21.07 -7.34 -0.33
N TRP A 402 20.27 -8.18 -0.98
CA TRP A 402 20.64 -8.84 -2.22
C TRP A 402 20.85 -7.85 -3.37
N ALA A 403 21.92 -8.07 -4.15
CA ALA A 403 22.24 -7.28 -5.34
C ALA A 403 21.10 -7.24 -6.39
N LEU A 404 20.28 -8.29 -6.49
CA LEU A 404 19.17 -8.31 -7.45
C LEU A 404 17.99 -7.46 -7.01
N GLU A 405 17.65 -7.52 -5.72
CA GLU A 405 16.64 -6.61 -5.18
C GLU A 405 17.14 -5.17 -5.28
N GLU A 406 18.43 -4.93 -5.03
CA GLU A 406 19.06 -3.63 -5.24
C GLU A 406 18.97 -3.15 -6.70
N ALA A 407 19.24 -4.02 -7.67
CA ALA A 407 19.11 -3.70 -9.09
C ALA A 407 17.66 -3.36 -9.48
N LYS A 408 16.68 -4.07 -8.89
CA LYS A 408 15.25 -3.81 -9.08
C LYS A 408 14.86 -2.46 -8.49
N LEU A 409 15.29 -2.15 -7.26
CA LEU A 409 15.05 -0.86 -6.61
C LEU A 409 15.64 0.31 -7.41
N ARG A 410 16.84 0.16 -7.97
CA ARG A 410 17.49 1.18 -8.83
C ARG A 410 16.78 1.42 -10.16
N ARG A 411 16.05 0.43 -10.69
CA ARG A 411 15.28 0.56 -11.93
C ARG A 411 13.91 1.21 -11.71
N MET A 412 13.50 1.42 -10.47
CA MET A 412 12.22 2.03 -10.17
C MET A 412 12.19 3.51 -10.57
N PRO A 413 11.06 4.00 -11.10
CA PRO A 413 10.91 5.43 -11.37
C PRO A 413 11.02 6.22 -10.07
N ALA A 414 11.50 7.47 -10.17
CA ALA A 414 11.51 8.38 -9.03
C ALA A 414 10.08 8.53 -8.45
N PRO A 415 9.94 8.63 -7.12
CA PRO A 415 8.64 8.85 -6.49
C PRO A 415 7.97 10.11 -7.04
N ARG A 416 6.64 10.06 -7.15
CA ARG A 416 5.85 11.25 -7.50
C ARG A 416 5.90 12.28 -6.35
N PRO A 417 5.67 13.57 -6.63
CA PRO A 417 5.85 14.63 -5.63
C PRO A 417 5.02 14.47 -4.35
N LEU A 418 3.83 13.86 -4.44
CA LEU A 418 2.96 13.60 -3.29
C LEU A 418 2.94 12.11 -2.89
N ALA A 419 3.87 11.30 -3.39
CA ALA A 419 4.06 9.96 -2.87
C ALA A 419 4.21 10.02 -1.35
N THR A 420 3.63 9.07 -0.63
CA THR A 420 3.58 9.00 0.85
C THR A 420 2.74 10.07 1.57
N ARG A 421 2.14 11.03 0.85
CA ARG A 421 1.25 12.03 1.44
C ARG A 421 -0.19 11.53 1.49
N ILE A 422 -0.88 11.82 2.59
CA ILE A 422 -2.28 11.46 2.81
C ILE A 422 -3.13 12.73 2.75
N ALA A 423 -4.03 12.80 1.77
CA ALA A 423 -4.84 13.97 1.47
C ALA A 423 -6.33 13.74 1.77
N LEU A 424 -6.91 14.51 2.68
CA LEU A 424 -8.36 14.56 2.89
C LEU A 424 -8.95 15.77 2.16
N VAL A 425 -9.90 15.52 1.25
CA VAL A 425 -10.55 16.57 0.46
C VAL A 425 -12.05 16.57 0.78
N THR A 426 -12.56 17.65 1.35
CA THR A 426 -13.99 17.78 1.67
C THR A 426 -14.80 18.26 0.47
N GLY A 427 -16.04 17.80 0.31
CA GLY A 427 -16.85 18.07 -0.89
C GLY A 427 -16.25 17.47 -2.16
N ALA A 428 -15.57 16.33 -2.04
CA ALA A 428 -14.79 15.72 -3.12
C ALA A 428 -15.60 14.80 -4.04
N GLY A 429 -16.89 14.59 -3.77
CA GLY A 429 -17.78 13.81 -4.64
C GLY A 429 -18.12 14.50 -5.96
N SER A 430 -17.80 15.80 -6.12
CA SER A 430 -18.08 16.54 -7.36
C SER A 430 -17.18 17.77 -7.55
N GLY A 431 -17.22 18.33 -8.77
CA GLY A 431 -16.60 19.61 -9.13
C GLY A 431 -15.16 19.82 -8.69
N ILE A 432 -14.90 20.96 -8.06
CA ILE A 432 -13.55 21.38 -7.65
C ILE A 432 -12.90 20.33 -6.74
N GLY A 433 -13.64 19.82 -5.75
CA GLY A 433 -13.15 18.79 -4.84
C GLY A 433 -12.78 17.50 -5.57
N ARG A 434 -13.63 17.04 -6.51
CA ARG A 434 -13.32 15.87 -7.35
C ARG A 434 -12.06 16.10 -8.19
N ALA A 435 -11.93 17.25 -8.85
CA ALA A 435 -10.75 17.57 -9.66
C ALA A 435 -9.47 17.64 -8.81
N ILE A 436 -9.55 18.17 -7.59
CA ILE A 436 -8.45 18.18 -6.63
C ILE A 436 -8.07 16.74 -6.24
N ALA A 437 -9.05 15.91 -5.86
CA ALA A 437 -8.81 14.52 -5.49
C ALA A 437 -8.11 13.72 -6.62
N HIS A 438 -8.59 13.88 -7.86
CA HIS A 438 -7.95 13.31 -9.06
C HIS A 438 -6.53 13.82 -9.26
N ARG A 439 -6.29 15.13 -9.14
CA ARG A 439 -4.96 15.70 -9.30
C ARG A 439 -3.98 15.20 -8.24
N LEU A 440 -4.37 15.18 -6.97
CA LEU A 440 -3.50 14.75 -5.88
C LEU A 440 -3.16 13.25 -5.98
N SER A 441 -4.16 12.41 -6.32
CA SER A 441 -3.94 10.98 -6.56
C SER A 441 -3.02 10.70 -7.75
N ALA A 442 -3.14 11.47 -8.85
CA ALA A 442 -2.26 11.36 -10.02
C ALA A 442 -0.80 11.69 -9.69
N GLU A 443 -0.56 12.51 -8.66
CA GLU A 443 0.76 12.88 -8.15
C GLU A 443 1.22 12.01 -6.97
N GLY A 444 0.52 10.89 -6.71
CA GLY A 444 0.95 9.85 -5.79
C GLY A 444 0.37 9.89 -4.38
N ALA A 445 -0.51 10.85 -4.06
CA ALA A 445 -1.13 10.92 -2.74
C ALA A 445 -2.13 9.77 -2.51
N SER A 446 -2.22 9.28 -1.28
CA SER A 446 -3.38 8.52 -0.81
C SER A 446 -4.51 9.48 -0.47
N VAL A 447 -5.71 9.28 -1.03
CA VAL A 447 -6.79 10.30 -0.99
C VAL A 447 -8.00 9.82 -0.20
N VAL A 448 -8.42 10.62 0.78
CA VAL A 448 -9.71 10.47 1.46
C VAL A 448 -10.70 11.40 0.78
N VAL A 449 -11.66 10.78 0.09
CA VAL A 449 -12.75 11.47 -0.61
C VAL A 449 -13.88 11.66 0.39
N ALA A 450 -13.94 12.85 0.99
CA ALA A 450 -14.91 13.18 2.01
C ALA A 450 -16.06 14.00 1.40
N ASP A 451 -17.30 13.52 1.52
CA ASP A 451 -18.49 14.22 1.03
C ASP A 451 -19.71 13.89 1.88
N ARG A 452 -20.73 14.75 1.87
CA ARG A 452 -22.02 14.43 2.49
C ARG A 452 -22.75 13.34 1.70
N ASP A 453 -22.55 13.29 0.38
CA ASP A 453 -23.05 12.25 -0.50
C ASP A 453 -22.05 11.08 -0.56
N GLY A 454 -22.30 10.05 0.25
CA GLY A 454 -21.44 8.88 0.37
C GLY A 454 -21.33 8.06 -0.92
N GLU A 455 -22.39 8.01 -1.75
CA GLU A 455 -22.38 7.27 -3.00
C GLU A 455 -21.45 7.94 -4.02
N ARG A 456 -21.52 9.27 -4.14
CA ARG A 456 -20.58 10.03 -4.98
C ARG A 456 -19.15 9.92 -4.50
N ALA A 457 -18.93 9.98 -3.18
CA ALA A 457 -17.61 9.79 -2.60
C ALA A 457 -17.04 8.40 -2.95
N ALA A 458 -17.85 7.34 -2.83
CA ALA A 458 -17.47 5.98 -3.20
C ALA A 458 -17.16 5.84 -4.69
N ALA A 459 -17.98 6.44 -5.56
CA ALA A 459 -17.73 6.43 -7.00
C ALA A 459 -16.38 7.06 -7.35
N VAL A 460 -16.10 8.25 -6.80
CA VAL A 460 -14.81 8.93 -7.04
C VAL A 460 -13.64 8.12 -6.46
N ALA A 461 -13.74 7.57 -5.24
CA ALA A 461 -12.68 6.72 -4.68
C ALA A 461 -12.40 5.49 -5.58
N GLY A 462 -13.42 4.89 -6.17
CA GLY A 462 -13.29 3.82 -7.16
C GLY A 462 -12.53 4.25 -8.41
N GLU A 463 -12.85 5.42 -8.97
CA GLU A 463 -12.13 6.01 -10.12
C GLU A 463 -10.64 6.24 -9.83
N LEU A 464 -10.28 6.55 -8.58
CA LEU A 464 -8.91 6.84 -8.16
C LEU A 464 -8.06 5.58 -7.91
N GLY A 465 -8.64 4.39 -8.04
CA GLY A 465 -7.94 3.12 -7.84
C GLY A 465 -8.35 2.36 -6.56
N GLY A 466 -9.47 2.74 -5.93
CA GLY A 466 -10.03 2.00 -4.81
C GLY A 466 -9.16 2.03 -3.55
N PRO A 467 -9.36 1.11 -2.58
CA PRO A 467 -8.82 1.21 -1.22
C PRO A 467 -7.29 1.24 -1.12
N ASP A 468 -6.58 0.80 -2.16
CA ASP A 468 -5.11 0.88 -2.25
C ASP A 468 -4.59 2.26 -2.64
N ARG A 469 -5.47 3.22 -2.97
CA ARG A 469 -5.12 4.60 -3.31
C ARG A 469 -6.08 5.64 -2.72
N ALA A 470 -7.36 5.32 -2.61
CA ALA A 470 -8.38 6.23 -2.10
C ALA A 470 -9.48 5.51 -1.31
N VAL A 471 -9.96 6.16 -0.26
CA VAL A 471 -11.14 5.72 0.51
C VAL A 471 -12.21 6.80 0.51
N ALA A 472 -13.47 6.38 0.53
CA ALA A 472 -14.62 7.28 0.62
C ALA A 472 -15.07 7.41 2.07
N VAL A 473 -15.44 8.63 2.47
CA VAL A 473 -15.96 8.93 3.80
C VAL A 473 -17.19 9.83 3.67
N THR A 474 -18.31 9.38 4.23
CA THR A 474 -19.52 10.19 4.35
C THR A 474 -19.38 11.12 5.55
N VAL A 475 -19.48 12.43 5.33
CA VAL A 475 -19.35 13.43 6.41
C VAL A 475 -20.15 14.70 6.14
N ASP A 476 -20.99 15.09 7.10
CA ASP A 476 -21.48 16.46 7.21
C ASP A 476 -20.49 17.29 8.04
N VAL A 477 -19.77 18.21 7.39
CA VAL A 477 -18.76 19.06 8.04
C VAL A 477 -19.34 19.99 9.13
N THR A 478 -20.67 20.14 9.22
CA THR A 478 -21.31 20.89 10.31
C THR A 478 -21.42 20.08 11.62
N ARG A 479 -21.19 18.77 11.56
CA ARG A 479 -21.31 17.82 12.66
C ARG A 479 -19.92 17.44 13.16
N GLU A 480 -19.56 17.93 14.35
CA GLU A 480 -18.23 17.74 14.92
C GLU A 480 -17.83 16.27 15.09
N GLU A 481 -18.75 15.43 15.55
CA GLU A 481 -18.50 13.99 15.71
C GLU A 481 -18.30 13.28 14.36
N GLU A 482 -19.00 13.71 13.29
CA GLU A 482 -18.78 13.16 11.94
C GLU A 482 -17.42 13.61 11.38
N VAL A 483 -16.98 14.83 11.65
CA VAL A 483 -15.63 15.29 11.29
C VAL A 483 -14.57 14.46 12.01
N ARG A 484 -14.71 14.23 13.32
CA ARG A 484 -13.78 13.37 14.06
C ARG A 484 -13.74 11.95 13.47
N ALA A 485 -14.90 11.35 13.24
CA ALA A 485 -15.00 10.02 12.62
C ALA A 485 -14.37 9.97 11.21
N ALA A 486 -14.47 11.06 10.43
CA ALA A 486 -13.85 11.15 9.12
C ALA A 486 -12.31 11.16 9.18
N LEU A 487 -11.74 11.86 10.16
CA LEU A 487 -10.30 11.85 10.41
C LEU A 487 -9.85 10.49 10.96
N ASP A 488 -10.62 9.87 11.86
CA ASP A 488 -10.33 8.53 12.35
C ASP A 488 -10.33 7.49 11.21
N ALA A 489 -11.30 7.58 10.29
CA ALA A 489 -11.34 6.74 9.10
C ALA A 489 -10.12 6.93 8.20
N ALA A 490 -9.66 8.18 8.00
CA ALA A 490 -8.44 8.48 7.26
C ALA A 490 -7.20 7.87 7.94
N VAL A 491 -7.11 8.00 9.25
CA VAL A 491 -6.00 7.50 10.07
C VAL A 491 -5.96 5.98 10.10
N LEU A 492 -7.10 5.30 10.23
CA LEU A 492 -7.16 3.84 10.14
C LEU A 492 -6.84 3.34 8.72
N ALA A 493 -7.26 4.08 7.69
CA ALA A 493 -7.00 3.72 6.31
C ALA A 493 -5.53 3.93 5.92
N PHE A 494 -4.87 4.99 6.36
CA PHE A 494 -3.56 5.38 5.83
C PHE A 494 -2.49 5.66 6.89
N GLY A 495 -2.82 5.51 8.17
CA GLY A 495 -1.94 5.78 9.31
C GLY A 495 -1.89 7.26 9.73
N GLY A 496 -2.57 8.17 9.03
CA GLY A 496 -2.36 9.60 9.23
C GLY A 496 -3.16 10.53 8.30
N VAL A 497 -2.86 11.84 8.40
CA VAL A 497 -3.29 12.89 7.46
C VAL A 497 -2.19 13.94 7.33
N ASP A 498 -1.78 14.28 6.10
CA ASP A 498 -0.69 15.24 5.83
C ASP A 498 -1.15 16.46 5.03
N LEU A 499 -2.29 16.35 4.34
CA LEU A 499 -2.85 17.40 3.52
C LEU A 499 -4.37 17.42 3.74
N VAL A 500 -4.90 18.58 4.08
CA VAL A 500 -6.36 18.82 4.10
C VAL A 500 -6.70 19.88 3.09
N VAL A 501 -7.75 19.61 2.30
CA VAL A 501 -8.35 20.60 1.41
C VAL A 501 -9.78 20.86 1.85
N ASN A 502 -9.99 22.01 2.50
CA ASN A 502 -11.30 22.53 2.85
C ASN A 502 -11.99 23.08 1.60
N ASN A 503 -12.71 22.21 0.90
CA ASN A 503 -13.43 22.55 -0.32
C ASN A 503 -14.96 22.54 -0.15
N ALA A 504 -15.50 21.79 0.83
CA ALA A 504 -16.94 21.74 1.07
C ALA A 504 -17.54 23.15 1.20
N GLY A 505 -18.63 23.39 0.47
CA GLY A 505 -19.26 24.70 0.41
C GLY A 505 -20.56 24.68 -0.37
N LEU A 506 -21.36 25.71 -0.15
CA LEU A 506 -22.61 25.96 -0.86
C LEU A 506 -22.77 27.47 -1.04
N SER A 507 -23.65 27.87 -1.97
CA SER A 507 -23.90 29.28 -2.23
C SER A 507 -25.39 29.50 -2.43
N LEU A 508 -25.96 30.45 -1.69
CA LEU A 508 -27.34 30.92 -1.85
C LEU A 508 -27.29 32.41 -2.18
N SER A 509 -27.69 32.77 -3.41
CA SER A 509 -27.57 34.15 -3.90
C SER A 509 -28.88 34.91 -3.68
N ARG A 510 -28.96 35.68 -2.60
CA ARG A 510 -30.13 36.52 -2.28
C ARG A 510 -29.76 37.99 -2.04
N PRO A 511 -30.62 38.95 -2.44
CA PRO A 511 -30.52 40.34 -1.98
C PRO A 511 -30.56 40.44 -0.45
N LEU A 512 -30.03 41.54 0.11
CA LEU A 512 -29.99 41.75 1.57
C LEU A 512 -31.36 41.58 2.24
N LEU A 513 -32.39 42.22 1.69
CA LEU A 513 -33.73 42.23 2.27
C LEU A 513 -34.46 40.88 2.17
N GLU A 514 -33.93 39.95 1.38
CA GLU A 514 -34.49 38.61 1.16
C GLU A 514 -33.61 37.50 1.77
N THR A 515 -32.44 37.85 2.30
CA THR A 515 -31.55 36.88 2.96
C THR A 515 -32.10 36.58 4.35
N SER A 516 -32.62 35.37 4.55
CA SER A 516 -33.09 34.95 5.88
C SER A 516 -31.92 34.63 6.81
N THR A 517 -32.20 34.55 8.11
CA THR A 517 -31.22 34.07 9.09
C THR A 517 -30.84 32.61 8.84
N ASP A 518 -31.76 31.77 8.35
CA ASP A 518 -31.46 30.38 7.99
C ASP A 518 -30.50 30.30 6.79
N ASP A 519 -30.70 31.13 5.75
CA ASP A 519 -29.76 31.23 4.62
C ASP A 519 -28.36 31.64 5.08
N TRP A 520 -28.28 32.55 6.07
CA TRP A 520 -27.04 33.02 6.67
C TRP A 520 -26.35 31.93 7.48
N ASP A 521 -27.08 31.34 8.42
CA ASP A 521 -26.59 30.35 9.37
C ASP A 521 -26.14 29.08 8.65
N ARG A 522 -26.90 28.63 7.64
CA ARG A 522 -26.54 27.45 6.84
C ARG A 522 -25.21 27.64 6.09
N GLN A 523 -25.00 28.82 5.49
CA GLN A 523 -23.77 29.12 4.77
C GLN A 523 -22.57 29.22 5.70
N HIS A 524 -22.72 29.87 6.87
CA HIS A 524 -21.67 29.97 7.87
C HIS A 524 -21.39 28.64 8.56
N ALA A 525 -22.41 27.84 8.84
CA ALA A 525 -22.26 26.52 9.44
C ALA A 525 -21.38 25.61 8.58
N VAL A 526 -21.61 25.59 7.26
CA VAL A 526 -20.84 24.74 6.34
C VAL A 526 -19.47 25.33 6.03
N MET A 527 -19.40 26.59 5.59
CA MET A 527 -18.14 27.15 5.08
C MET A 527 -17.24 27.64 6.20
N ALA A 528 -17.72 28.48 7.12
CA ALA A 528 -16.89 29.05 8.18
C ALA A 528 -16.63 28.02 9.29
N ARG A 529 -17.68 27.57 9.98
CA ARG A 529 -17.57 26.62 11.10
C ARG A 529 -17.09 25.25 10.64
N GLY A 530 -17.63 24.73 9.53
CA GLY A 530 -17.26 23.40 9.05
C GLY A 530 -15.78 23.28 8.69
N SER A 531 -15.21 24.25 7.96
CA SER A 531 -13.77 24.27 7.65
C SER A 531 -12.90 24.47 8.89
N PHE A 532 -13.36 25.23 9.89
CA PHE A 532 -12.69 25.32 11.19
C PHE A 532 -12.62 23.96 11.90
N LEU A 533 -13.75 23.23 11.98
CA LEU A 533 -13.80 21.92 12.64
C LEU A 533 -12.84 20.93 11.98
N VAL A 534 -12.87 20.85 10.64
CA VAL A 534 -11.98 19.97 9.87
C VAL A 534 -10.52 20.34 10.10
N SER A 535 -10.15 21.62 10.04
CA SER A 535 -8.78 22.06 10.27
C SER A 535 -8.31 21.79 11.71
N ARG A 536 -9.18 21.97 12.71
CA ARG A 536 -8.84 21.72 14.12
C ARG A 536 -8.54 20.24 14.37
N GLU A 537 -9.41 19.34 13.89
CA GLU A 537 -9.19 17.90 14.08
C GLU A 537 -7.98 17.41 13.26
N ALA A 538 -7.80 17.92 12.03
CA ALA A 538 -6.61 17.59 11.23
C ALA A 538 -5.31 18.08 11.87
N ALA A 539 -5.30 19.29 12.45
CA ALA A 539 -4.13 19.84 13.14
C ALA A 539 -3.73 18.99 14.36
N ARG A 540 -4.69 18.39 15.08
CA ARG A 540 -4.40 17.43 16.16
C ARG A 540 -3.66 16.20 15.64
N VAL A 541 -4.13 15.61 14.53
CA VAL A 541 -3.47 14.48 13.87
C VAL A 541 -2.08 14.88 13.39
N MET A 542 -1.95 15.99 12.66
CA MET A 542 -0.66 16.49 12.14
C MET A 542 0.36 16.75 13.25
N THR A 543 -0.09 17.33 14.37
CA THR A 543 0.77 17.61 15.53
C THR A 543 1.23 16.32 16.20
N ALA A 544 0.34 15.33 16.36
CA ALA A 544 0.69 14.03 16.94
C ALA A 544 1.71 13.26 16.08
N GLN A 545 1.62 13.38 14.75
CA GLN A 545 2.58 12.77 13.83
C GLN A 545 3.96 13.47 13.87
N GLY A 546 3.99 14.79 14.09
CA GLY A 546 5.23 15.56 14.05
C GLY A 546 5.91 15.60 12.68
N LEU A 547 5.17 15.29 11.60
CA LEU A 547 5.68 15.26 10.21
C LEU A 547 5.42 16.56 9.44
N GLY A 548 4.87 17.59 10.11
CA GLY A 548 4.35 18.79 9.46
C GLY A 548 3.04 18.51 8.73
N GLY A 549 2.68 19.39 7.79
CA GLY A 549 1.49 19.19 6.97
C GLY A 549 1.07 20.42 6.19
N ASP A 550 -0.02 20.27 5.45
CA ASP A 550 -0.61 21.32 4.62
C ASP A 550 -2.12 21.40 4.83
N ILE A 551 -2.64 22.59 5.06
CA ILE A 551 -4.08 22.86 5.07
C ILE A 551 -4.36 23.91 3.98
N VAL A 552 -5.23 23.57 3.04
CA VAL A 552 -5.60 24.45 1.93
C VAL A 552 -7.09 24.75 1.98
N TYR A 553 -7.43 26.03 2.00
CA TYR A 553 -8.82 26.48 1.91
C TYR A 553 -9.18 26.82 0.47
N VAL A 554 -10.25 26.23 -0.07
CA VAL A 554 -10.86 26.73 -1.31
C VAL A 554 -11.81 27.86 -0.93
N VAL A 555 -11.32 29.09 -1.07
CA VAL A 555 -12.03 30.31 -0.71
C VAL A 555 -12.92 30.74 -1.90
N SER A 556 -12.88 32.00 -2.30
CA SER A 556 -13.66 32.58 -3.39
C SER A 556 -13.25 34.04 -3.57
N LYS A 557 -13.41 34.58 -4.79
CA LYS A 557 -13.05 35.98 -5.03
C LYS A 557 -13.89 36.91 -4.19
N ASN A 558 -15.10 36.47 -3.81
CA ASN A 558 -16.04 37.21 -2.99
C ASN A 558 -15.53 37.44 -1.55
N ALA A 559 -14.43 36.81 -1.13
CA ALA A 559 -13.77 37.16 0.11
C ALA A 559 -13.17 38.59 0.10
N VAL A 560 -12.90 39.14 -1.08
CA VAL A 560 -12.34 40.48 -1.26
C VAL A 560 -13.15 41.35 -2.22
N PHE A 561 -13.81 40.75 -3.21
CA PHE A 561 -14.68 41.42 -4.16
C PHE A 561 -16.12 41.51 -3.65
N ALA A 562 -16.72 42.70 -3.72
CA ALA A 562 -18.12 42.91 -3.37
C ALA A 562 -19.07 42.40 -4.46
N GLY A 563 -19.32 41.09 -4.48
CA GLY A 563 -20.28 40.46 -5.38
C GLY A 563 -21.74 40.83 -5.03
N PRO A 564 -22.58 41.25 -6.00
CA PRO A 564 -23.97 41.60 -5.72
C PRO A 564 -24.78 40.39 -5.26
N SER A 565 -25.71 40.61 -4.33
CA SER A 565 -26.66 39.61 -3.79
C SER A 565 -26.00 38.35 -3.18
N ASN A 566 -24.86 38.51 -2.50
CA ASN A 566 -24.11 37.40 -1.90
C ASN A 566 -23.57 37.75 -0.50
N ILE A 567 -24.31 38.49 0.33
CA ILE A 567 -23.78 38.99 1.62
C ILE A 567 -23.35 37.85 2.56
N ALA A 568 -24.19 36.83 2.75
CA ALA A 568 -23.88 35.68 3.62
C ALA A 568 -22.71 34.84 3.08
N TYR A 569 -22.72 34.54 1.77
CA TYR A 569 -21.63 33.82 1.12
C TYR A 569 -20.29 34.56 1.21
N SER A 570 -20.29 35.85 0.89
CA SER A 570 -19.07 36.69 0.86
C SER A 570 -18.50 36.84 2.27
N ALA A 571 -19.36 37.03 3.28
CA ALA A 571 -18.96 37.06 4.69
C ALA A 571 -18.29 35.74 5.12
N ALA A 572 -18.92 34.58 4.83
CA ALA A 572 -18.35 33.29 5.16
C ALA A 572 -17.02 33.00 4.43
N LYS A 573 -16.88 33.46 3.17
CA LYS A 573 -15.61 33.33 2.43
C LYS A 573 -14.52 34.29 2.92
N ALA A 574 -14.88 35.49 3.37
CA ALA A 574 -13.96 36.41 4.02
C ALA A 574 -13.46 35.85 5.36
N ASP A 575 -14.35 35.20 6.13
CA ASP A 575 -14.00 34.46 7.34
C ASP A 575 -12.97 33.35 7.04
N GLN A 576 -13.24 32.48 6.07
CA GLN A 576 -12.28 31.45 5.62
C GLN A 576 -10.91 32.06 5.21
N ALA A 577 -10.93 33.16 4.46
CA ALA A 577 -9.70 33.87 4.07
C ALA A 577 -8.90 34.38 5.28
N HIS A 578 -9.58 34.77 6.36
CA HIS A 578 -8.92 35.22 7.58
C HIS A 578 -8.43 34.03 8.43
N GLN A 579 -9.20 32.93 8.51
CA GLN A 579 -8.77 31.69 9.15
C GLN A 579 -7.43 31.19 8.59
N VAL A 580 -7.21 31.26 7.27
CA VAL A 580 -5.93 30.89 6.64
C VAL A 580 -4.75 31.59 7.32
N ARG A 581 -4.85 32.90 7.59
CA ARG A 581 -3.75 33.68 8.18
C ARG A 581 -3.56 33.36 9.66
N LEU A 582 -4.66 33.23 10.40
CA LEU A 582 -4.62 32.90 11.83
C LEU A 582 -4.01 31.53 12.07
N LEU A 583 -4.50 30.52 11.33
CA LEU A 583 -4.00 29.15 11.45
C LEU A 583 -2.57 29.00 10.93
N ALA A 584 -2.16 29.75 9.90
CA ALA A 584 -0.77 29.78 9.45
C ALA A 584 0.18 30.28 10.55
N ALA A 585 -0.23 31.30 11.31
CA ALA A 585 0.55 31.84 12.42
C ALA A 585 0.61 30.87 13.61
N GLU A 586 -0.51 30.22 13.92
CA GLU A 586 -0.62 29.29 15.06
C GLU A 586 0.10 27.96 14.80
N LEU A 587 -0.08 27.37 13.63
CA LEU A 587 0.40 26.02 13.33
C LEU A 587 1.81 25.97 12.73
N GLY A 588 2.41 27.11 12.41
CA GLY A 588 3.74 27.21 11.81
C GLY A 588 4.84 26.57 12.68
N ALA A 589 4.72 26.64 14.01
CA ALA A 589 5.67 26.00 14.93
C ALA A 589 5.68 24.46 14.85
N HIS A 590 4.60 23.87 14.31
CA HIS A 590 4.48 22.43 14.07
C HIS A 590 4.86 22.03 12.64
N GLY A 591 5.38 22.96 11.83
CA GLY A 591 5.69 22.72 10.42
C GLY A 591 4.45 22.53 9.54
N ILE A 592 3.28 22.97 10.02
CA ILE A 592 2.02 22.89 9.26
C ILE A 592 1.80 24.22 8.55
N ARG A 593 1.71 24.18 7.22
CA ARG A 593 1.45 25.36 6.39
C ARG A 593 -0.04 25.49 6.14
N VAL A 594 -0.55 26.72 6.17
CA VAL A 594 -1.96 26.98 5.86
C VAL A 594 -2.04 28.02 4.76
N ASN A 595 -2.64 27.66 3.64
CA ASN A 595 -2.80 28.54 2.49
C ASN A 595 -4.24 28.46 1.97
N GLY A 596 -4.57 29.31 1.01
CA GLY A 596 -5.86 29.23 0.32
C GLY A 596 -5.72 29.47 -1.17
N VAL A 597 -6.69 28.95 -1.90
CA VAL A 597 -6.90 29.21 -3.32
C VAL A 597 -8.21 29.95 -3.50
N ASN A 598 -8.20 30.95 -4.37
CA ASN A 598 -9.28 31.90 -4.53
C ASN A 598 -9.80 31.85 -5.99
N PRO A 599 -10.77 30.96 -6.29
CA PRO A 599 -11.32 30.83 -7.63
C PRO A 599 -12.39 31.88 -7.97
N ASP A 600 -12.53 32.18 -9.27
CA ASP A 600 -13.72 32.86 -9.84
C ASP A 600 -14.58 31.90 -10.66
N GLY A 601 -15.90 32.12 -10.65
CA GLY A 601 -16.84 31.73 -11.70
C GLY A 601 -16.68 30.34 -12.31
N VAL A 602 -16.40 29.30 -11.52
CA VAL A 602 -16.22 27.92 -12.01
C VAL A 602 -17.57 27.31 -12.36
N VAL A 603 -18.11 27.65 -13.54
CA VAL A 603 -19.46 27.26 -13.98
C VAL A 603 -19.48 25.79 -14.39
N ARG A 604 -18.57 25.38 -15.28
CA ARG A 604 -18.53 24.02 -15.81
C ARG A 604 -18.01 23.04 -14.76
N GLY A 605 -18.76 21.95 -14.57
CA GLY A 605 -18.38 20.84 -13.68
C GLY A 605 -18.55 21.11 -12.18
N SER A 606 -18.94 22.32 -11.76
CA SER A 606 -19.14 22.62 -10.34
C SER A 606 -20.47 22.11 -9.79
N GLY A 607 -20.43 21.38 -8.67
CA GLY A 607 -21.63 20.89 -7.99
C GLY A 607 -22.55 22.02 -7.48
N ILE A 608 -22.00 23.19 -7.16
CA ILE A 608 -22.78 24.36 -6.73
C ILE A 608 -23.60 24.93 -7.91
N PHE A 609 -23.01 24.99 -9.11
CA PHE A 609 -23.72 25.49 -10.30
C PHE A 609 -24.81 24.53 -10.78
N ALA A 610 -24.54 23.22 -10.77
CA ALA A 610 -25.52 22.19 -11.13
C ALA A 610 -26.68 22.06 -10.11
N GLY A 611 -26.52 22.57 -8.89
CA GLY A 611 -27.53 22.55 -7.82
C GLY A 611 -28.54 23.69 -7.84
N GLY A 612 -28.65 24.44 -8.95
CA GLY A 612 -29.60 25.55 -9.13
C GLY A 612 -28.99 26.95 -9.04
N TRP A 613 -27.76 27.09 -8.54
CA TRP A 613 -27.07 28.38 -8.44
C TRP A 613 -26.72 28.98 -9.81
N GLY A 614 -26.44 28.14 -10.82
CA GLY A 614 -26.17 28.60 -12.18
C GLY A 614 -27.35 29.38 -12.76
N ALA A 615 -28.55 28.82 -12.67
CA ALA A 615 -29.80 29.47 -13.05
C ALA A 615 -30.07 30.77 -12.27
N GLU A 616 -29.87 30.80 -10.95
CA GLU A 616 -30.03 32.02 -10.14
C GLU A 616 -29.07 33.14 -10.60
N ARG A 617 -27.81 32.80 -10.88
CA ARG A 617 -26.81 33.78 -11.34
C ARG A 617 -27.03 34.23 -12.78
N ALA A 618 -27.41 33.32 -13.65
CA ALA A 618 -27.86 33.60 -15.00
C ALA A 618 -29.00 34.64 -14.99
N ALA A 619 -29.99 34.47 -14.10
CA ALA A 619 -31.08 35.42 -13.91
C ALA A 619 -30.60 36.78 -13.36
N VAL A 620 -29.74 36.80 -12.33
CA VAL A 620 -29.19 38.05 -11.76
C VAL A 620 -28.41 38.86 -12.80
N TYR A 621 -27.68 38.19 -13.70
CA TYR A 621 -26.89 38.85 -14.75
C TYR A 621 -27.63 39.03 -16.08
N GLY A 622 -28.82 38.47 -16.23
CA GLY A 622 -29.60 38.53 -17.47
C GLY A 622 -28.95 37.79 -18.65
N VAL A 623 -28.31 36.65 -18.41
CA VAL A 623 -27.66 35.82 -19.45
C VAL A 623 -28.20 34.39 -19.44
N PRO A 624 -28.24 33.67 -20.58
CA PRO A 624 -28.57 32.24 -20.60
C PRO A 624 -27.56 31.43 -19.77
N GLU A 625 -28.03 30.41 -19.06
CA GLU A 625 -27.20 29.59 -18.15
C GLU A 625 -26.05 28.90 -18.89
N GLU A 626 -26.30 28.39 -20.10
CA GLU A 626 -25.29 27.75 -20.94
C GLU A 626 -24.17 28.70 -21.38
N ARG A 627 -24.41 30.02 -21.36
CA ARG A 627 -23.42 31.06 -21.69
C ARG A 627 -22.82 31.72 -20.45
N LEU A 628 -23.21 31.30 -19.25
CA LEU A 628 -22.76 31.92 -18.01
C LEU A 628 -21.24 31.80 -17.82
N GLY A 629 -20.64 30.68 -18.23
CA GLY A 629 -19.18 30.49 -18.22
C GLY A 629 -18.46 31.48 -19.15
N GLU A 630 -18.95 31.66 -20.38
CA GLU A 630 -18.43 32.66 -21.33
C GLU A 630 -18.59 34.08 -20.76
N PHE A 631 -19.75 34.39 -20.18
CA PHE A 631 -20.01 35.68 -19.57
C PHE A 631 -19.02 36.00 -18.44
N TYR A 632 -18.76 35.05 -17.53
CA TYR A 632 -17.75 35.25 -16.49
C TYR A 632 -16.35 35.43 -17.09
N ALA A 633 -15.97 34.61 -18.07
CA ALA A 633 -14.68 34.75 -18.75
C ALA A 633 -14.51 36.15 -19.36
N GLN A 634 -15.53 36.70 -20.01
CA GLN A 634 -15.45 38.05 -20.60
C GLN A 634 -15.23 39.18 -19.59
N ARG A 635 -15.43 38.95 -18.29
CA ARG A 635 -15.17 39.94 -17.23
C ARG A 635 -13.74 39.92 -16.70
N THR A 636 -12.95 38.91 -17.04
CA THR A 636 -11.57 38.74 -16.57
C THR A 636 -10.58 39.39 -17.55
N LEU A 637 -9.33 39.62 -17.12
CA LEU A 637 -8.30 40.21 -17.97
C LEU A 637 -7.85 39.23 -19.08
N LEU A 638 -7.75 37.94 -18.77
CA LEU A 638 -7.29 36.93 -19.73
C LEU A 638 -8.40 36.39 -20.64
N LYS A 639 -9.67 36.73 -20.37
CA LYS A 639 -10.84 36.29 -21.16
C LYS A 639 -10.97 34.77 -21.27
N ARG A 640 -10.54 34.06 -20.24
CA ARG A 640 -10.59 32.58 -20.16
C ARG A 640 -11.51 32.12 -19.05
N GLU A 641 -12.19 31.00 -19.31
CA GLU A 641 -12.99 30.31 -18.31
C GLU A 641 -12.07 29.68 -17.24
N VAL A 642 -12.51 29.73 -15.99
CA VAL A 642 -11.85 29.03 -14.88
C VAL A 642 -12.55 27.69 -14.68
N LEU A 643 -11.78 26.60 -14.71
CA LEU A 643 -12.27 25.24 -14.59
C LEU A 643 -11.79 24.59 -13.28
N PRO A 644 -12.45 23.52 -12.80
CA PRO A 644 -12.03 22.77 -11.61
C PRO A 644 -10.55 22.39 -11.61
N GLU A 645 -10.01 21.99 -12.76
CA GLU A 645 -8.62 21.57 -12.93
C GLU A 645 -7.63 22.72 -12.69
N HIS A 646 -8.01 23.96 -13.00
CA HIS A 646 -7.17 25.12 -12.70
C HIS A 646 -7.01 25.33 -11.19
N VAL A 647 -8.08 25.10 -10.42
CA VAL A 647 -8.03 25.15 -8.95
C VAL A 647 -7.19 23.99 -8.41
N ALA A 648 -7.38 22.78 -8.95
CA ALA A 648 -6.58 21.62 -8.60
C ALA A 648 -5.08 21.83 -8.84
N ASN A 649 -4.72 22.49 -9.94
CA ASN A 649 -3.33 22.84 -10.24
C ASN A 649 -2.74 23.83 -9.22
N ALA A 650 -3.52 24.81 -8.76
CA ALA A 650 -3.08 25.75 -7.73
C ALA A 650 -2.90 25.09 -6.36
N VAL A 651 -3.81 24.17 -5.99
CA VAL A 651 -3.66 23.35 -4.78
C VAL A 651 -2.38 22.52 -4.87
N PHE A 652 -2.15 21.84 -5.98
CA PHE A 652 -0.92 21.07 -6.19
C PHE A 652 0.35 21.94 -6.15
N ALA A 653 0.34 23.12 -6.76
CA ALA A 653 1.51 24.03 -6.71
C ALA A 653 1.86 24.43 -5.26
N LEU A 654 0.86 24.60 -4.39
CA LEU A 654 1.08 24.90 -2.98
C LEU A 654 1.62 23.70 -2.19
N THR A 655 1.30 22.47 -2.59
CA THR A 655 1.54 21.25 -1.79
C THR A 655 2.61 20.32 -2.37
N GLY A 656 3.01 20.52 -3.62
CA GLY A 656 3.95 19.67 -4.36
C GLY A 656 5.42 19.79 -3.95
N GLY A 657 5.74 20.64 -2.96
CA GLY A 657 7.07 20.76 -2.36
C GLY A 657 7.86 22.02 -2.75
N ASP A 658 7.58 22.62 -3.91
CA ASP A 658 8.34 23.77 -4.42
C ASP A 658 8.13 25.05 -3.60
N LEU A 659 6.98 25.18 -2.94
CA LEU A 659 6.59 26.36 -2.13
C LEU A 659 6.76 26.12 -0.62
N SER A 660 7.82 25.42 -0.21
CA SER A 660 8.08 25.01 1.18
C SER A 660 8.13 26.16 2.20
N HIS A 661 8.48 27.38 1.78
CA HIS A 661 8.58 28.57 2.64
C HIS A 661 7.33 29.47 2.58
N THR A 662 6.24 28.98 1.98
CA THR A 662 4.99 29.74 1.79
C THR A 662 3.88 29.25 2.72
N THR A 663 3.41 30.14 3.60
CA THR A 663 2.24 29.94 4.47
C THR A 663 1.48 31.27 4.63
N GLY A 664 0.18 31.22 4.90
CA GLY A 664 -0.71 32.39 5.00
C GLY A 664 -1.10 33.01 3.64
N LEU A 665 -0.73 32.38 2.53
CA LEU A 665 -0.95 32.90 1.17
C LEU A 665 -2.38 32.61 0.69
N LEU A 666 -2.94 33.52 -0.10
CA LEU A 666 -4.12 33.28 -0.92
C LEU A 666 -3.73 33.40 -2.40
N VAL A 667 -3.87 32.33 -3.17
CA VAL A 667 -3.54 32.29 -4.61
C VAL A 667 -4.79 32.55 -5.45
N PRO A 668 -4.87 33.63 -6.23
CA PRO A 668 -5.99 33.86 -7.14
C PRO A 668 -5.98 32.86 -8.31
N VAL A 669 -7.14 32.29 -8.60
CA VAL A 669 -7.41 31.39 -9.74
C VAL A 669 -8.64 31.93 -10.47
N ASP A 670 -8.49 33.11 -11.07
CA ASP A 670 -9.63 33.94 -11.50
C ASP A 670 -9.49 34.50 -12.93
N ALA A 671 -8.47 34.08 -13.68
CA ALA A 671 -8.13 34.61 -15.00
C ALA A 671 -7.91 36.15 -15.01
N GLY A 672 -7.58 36.74 -13.86
CA GLY A 672 -7.26 38.14 -13.66
C GLY A 672 -8.50 39.01 -13.41
N VAL A 673 -9.15 38.87 -12.25
CA VAL A 673 -10.22 39.80 -11.83
C VAL A 673 -9.57 40.98 -11.12
N ALA A 674 -9.36 42.09 -11.82
CA ALA A 674 -8.64 43.26 -11.30
C ALA A 674 -9.22 43.81 -9.97
N ALA A 675 -10.56 43.75 -9.81
CA ALA A 675 -11.23 44.19 -8.59
C ALA A 675 -11.04 43.25 -7.38
N ALA A 676 -10.46 42.06 -7.59
CA ALA A 676 -10.19 41.06 -6.57
C ALA A 676 -8.69 40.85 -6.33
N PHE A 677 -7.82 41.71 -6.90
CA PHE A 677 -6.38 41.63 -6.65
C PHE A 677 -6.08 41.79 -5.17
N LEU A 678 -5.39 40.78 -4.62
CA LEU A 678 -4.92 40.78 -3.25
C LEU A 678 -3.73 41.73 -3.13
N ARG A 679 -3.73 42.57 -2.09
CA ARG A 679 -2.68 43.53 -1.78
C ARG A 679 -2.01 43.18 -0.46
#